data_AF-A0A423JR51-F1
#
_entry.id   AF-A0A423JR51-F1
#
_cell.length_a   1.000
_cell.length_b   1.000
_cell.length_c   1.000
_cell.angle_alpha   90.00
_cell.angle_beta   90.00
_cell.angle_gamma   90.00
#
_symmetry.space_group_name_H-M   'P 1'
#
loop_
_entity.id
_entity.type
_entity.pdbx_description
1 polymer ?
#
loop_
_entity_poly.entity_id
_entity_poly.type
_entity_poly.pdbx_seq_one_letter_code
_entity_poly.pdbx_strand_id
1 'polypeptide(L)'
;MSSSSEQNADEKSLPRLLLDLLWQIAVLLIPIFLVTVIPLLWALGVVLGCAALMWLTARAGWPRTGRGVARLMTSAAIGLGFNLGRALPAYWDIAGAAAVMFFGLASVSHLERRFGLAEKTPAKSSPLAPGQSSGASAWGGDEPRQTPEGEPIRVFNYSEIAMGGPVLCDYLFPDGVLLQSLGASARFSNDGRYFAAPLPSRQAWGLVILDRQLRQLYQCACDEFWELDAFNDGTLSGRYSPLVDNGARAISLEQLLATAQRVDLVPVADLWLEPGDWQKNLENETLRHTSPDGQQRLDARLALPLSLRELPQPWDPLRNPEYRVNINGEPTSLLIRADTVILWNPDSRAFACRARMGEDQAVDYWLWHADRGWQTLPRPWISTDNEPSLGWSEPLALDDHCLRLSSYFDYPQPDRGRYGYGLYSIHSDCDYQVGHAPNGRIRVAERQLTRVQLAVPLTGEGQRGATVVESAPLTGKTRAQFIWQQDNSVGLGGYSCRIGDWTLPGVWLLDHRVSDSGRYIALIPFAESPAVAGHVVVADAKERQLLNSPPLLPARLLDFRGPRLSVAVIRGRLDQDRQSNPLQRFDQAPPEANDAAEFCQPRADSRLYYEWCELNVSPQGLTTLPDWRLVKHPQSAIADGNFVQPAPTDKDAAWLFGCETEYADSWLRVQSPRLGGHLLTASGCAISDLAPSMIWSGDARYLALTRLHTDVDGDHGGHLAWQVLLLDVQARTLRQSPQRLRNRPQFESFKHDALTVRVFQRDWEAEDETDRGSTTVLKLSDLLALPAEALCPSAGLWLTKDQQGNAEAWQALDTSALSHWR
;
A
#
# COMPACT_ATOMS: atom_id res chain seq x y z
N MET A 1 -57.16 19.02 -26.47
CA MET A 1 -57.99 17.87 -26.91
C MET A 1 -57.20 16.61 -26.60
N SER A 2 -57.76 15.74 -25.73
CA SER A 2 -57.65 14.26 -25.69
C SER A 2 -56.28 13.64 -26.02
N SER A 3 -55.58 12.89 -25.17
CA SER A 3 -56.06 11.86 -24.23
C SER A 3 -55.01 11.47 -23.19
N SER A 4 -55.52 11.04 -22.04
CA SER A 4 -54.92 10.40 -20.87
C SER A 4 -54.42 8.96 -21.08
N SER A 5 -53.69 8.47 -20.05
CA SER A 5 -53.47 7.06 -19.62
C SER A 5 -52.45 6.26 -20.44
N GLU A 6 -51.46 5.52 -19.90
CA GLU A 6 -51.19 4.97 -18.58
C GLU A 6 -49.66 4.87 -18.37
N GLN A 7 -49.12 5.39 -17.26
CA GLN A 7 -47.82 4.97 -16.72
C GLN A 7 -48.02 4.67 -15.24
N ASN A 8 -48.45 3.44 -14.95
CA ASN A 8 -48.27 2.83 -13.64
C ASN A 8 -47.05 1.91 -13.75
N ALA A 9 -45.86 2.46 -13.50
CA ALA A 9 -44.73 1.67 -13.06
C ALA A 9 -44.69 1.77 -11.53
N ASP A 10 -44.91 0.63 -10.90
CA ASP A 10 -45.00 0.41 -9.46
C ASP A 10 -43.65 0.74 -8.78
N GLU A 11 -43.40 2.01 -8.45
CA GLU A 11 -42.23 2.44 -7.66
C GLU A 11 -42.37 1.91 -6.23
N LYS A 12 -41.79 0.73 -5.97
CA LYS A 12 -41.67 0.20 -4.61
C LYS A 12 -40.81 1.16 -3.78
N SER A 13 -41.36 1.64 -2.66
CA SER A 13 -40.64 2.50 -1.73
C SER A 13 -39.37 1.82 -1.17
N LEU A 14 -38.31 2.60 -0.94
CA LEU A 14 -37.02 2.13 -0.41
C LEU A 14 -37.13 1.22 0.83
N PRO A 15 -38.01 1.49 1.83
CA PRO A 15 -38.18 0.61 2.98
C PRO A 15 -38.71 -0.78 2.62
N ARG A 16 -39.56 -0.85 1.58
CA ARG A 16 -40.12 -2.10 1.09
C ARG A 16 -39.07 -2.91 0.32
N LEU A 17 -38.18 -2.25 -0.40
CA LEU A 17 -37.03 -2.88 -1.05
C LEU A 17 -36.01 -3.41 -0.03
N LEU A 18 -35.76 -2.67 1.05
CA LEU A 18 -34.91 -3.10 2.16
C LEU A 18 -35.49 -4.32 2.91
N LEU A 19 -36.79 -4.30 3.20
CA LEU A 19 -37.49 -5.46 3.78
C LEU A 19 -37.49 -6.67 2.83
N ASP A 20 -37.73 -6.46 1.53
CA ASP A 20 -37.65 -7.51 0.52
C ASP A 20 -36.22 -8.10 0.45
N LEU A 21 -35.18 -7.26 0.56
CA LEU A 21 -33.77 -7.69 0.58
C LEU A 21 -33.42 -8.46 1.85
N LEU A 22 -33.74 -7.92 3.03
CA LEU A 22 -33.52 -8.59 4.32
C LEU A 22 -34.24 -9.94 4.36
N TRP A 23 -35.45 -10.01 3.82
CA TRP A 23 -36.19 -11.25 3.69
C TRP A 23 -35.49 -12.24 2.74
N GLN A 24 -35.01 -11.79 1.58
CA GLN A 24 -34.26 -12.65 0.64
C GLN A 24 -32.95 -13.17 1.24
N ILE A 25 -32.22 -12.33 1.97
CA ILE A 25 -31.00 -12.70 2.69
C ILE A 25 -31.33 -13.73 3.78
N ALA A 26 -32.37 -13.49 4.59
CA ALA A 26 -32.80 -14.41 5.63
C ALA A 26 -33.21 -15.78 5.06
N VAL A 27 -33.97 -15.79 3.97
CA VAL A 27 -34.41 -17.01 3.28
C VAL A 27 -33.24 -17.82 2.72
N LEU A 28 -32.12 -17.18 2.37
CA LEU A 28 -30.92 -17.85 1.87
C LEU A 28 -29.99 -18.30 3.01
N LEU A 29 -29.66 -17.39 3.94
CA LEU A 29 -28.62 -17.63 4.95
C LEU A 29 -29.09 -18.51 6.11
N ILE A 30 -30.35 -18.42 6.54
CA ILE A 30 -30.85 -19.23 7.66
C ILE A 30 -30.77 -20.73 7.34
N PRO A 31 -31.22 -21.23 6.17
CA PRO A 31 -31.07 -22.65 5.84
C PRO A 31 -29.61 -23.09 5.71
N ILE A 32 -28.73 -22.24 5.15
CA ILE A 32 -27.28 -22.53 5.09
C ILE A 32 -26.75 -22.75 6.51
N PHE A 33 -26.98 -21.79 7.40
CA PHE A 33 -26.51 -21.85 8.78
C PHE A 33 -27.04 -23.10 9.50
N LEU A 34 -28.34 -23.37 9.41
CA LEU A 34 -28.96 -24.53 10.06
C LEU A 34 -28.36 -25.86 9.58
N VAL A 35 -28.07 -26.00 8.29
CA VAL A 35 -27.45 -27.22 7.76
C VAL A 35 -25.96 -27.31 8.12
N THR A 36 -25.27 -26.18 8.28
CA THR A 36 -23.86 -26.15 8.71
C THR A 36 -23.66 -26.61 10.15
N VAL A 37 -24.62 -26.35 11.06
CA VAL A 37 -24.45 -26.61 12.51
C VAL A 37 -24.99 -27.95 13.01
N ILE A 38 -25.85 -28.62 12.23
CA ILE A 38 -26.37 -29.95 12.59
C ILE A 38 -25.34 -31.06 12.31
N PRO A 39 -25.45 -32.25 12.90
CA PRO A 39 -24.48 -33.32 12.62
C PRO A 39 -24.54 -33.78 11.16
N LEU A 40 -23.39 -34.16 10.59
CA LEU A 40 -23.20 -34.43 9.16
C LEU A 40 -24.24 -35.38 8.54
N LEU A 41 -24.62 -36.46 9.24
CA LEU A 41 -25.63 -37.40 8.78
C LEU A 41 -27.02 -36.77 8.65
N TRP A 42 -27.36 -35.84 9.55
CA TRP A 42 -28.61 -35.08 9.48
C TRP A 42 -28.57 -34.04 8.36
N ALA A 43 -27.43 -33.37 8.16
CA ALA A 43 -27.23 -32.46 7.03
C ALA A 43 -27.43 -33.17 5.68
N LEU A 44 -26.84 -34.36 5.52
CA LEU A 44 -27.06 -35.20 4.34
C LEU A 44 -28.54 -35.62 4.21
N GLY A 45 -29.19 -35.97 5.32
CA GLY A 45 -30.62 -36.28 5.37
C GLY A 45 -31.51 -35.13 4.90
N VAL A 46 -31.18 -33.88 5.24
CA VAL A 46 -31.91 -32.68 4.79
C VAL A 46 -31.79 -32.52 3.27
N VAL A 47 -30.60 -32.67 2.70
CA VAL A 47 -30.38 -32.56 1.24
C VAL A 47 -31.16 -33.66 0.49
N LEU A 48 -31.10 -34.91 0.96
CA LEU A 48 -31.84 -36.04 0.38
C LEU A 48 -33.36 -35.87 0.52
N GLY A 49 -33.82 -35.36 1.66
CA GLY A 49 -35.23 -35.04 1.90
C GLY A 49 -35.76 -33.97 0.95
N CYS A 50 -34.96 -32.93 0.69
CA CYS A 50 -35.31 -31.90 -0.29
C CYS A 50 -35.39 -32.46 -1.71
N ALA A 51 -34.44 -33.32 -2.11
CA ALA A 51 -34.47 -33.99 -3.41
C ALA A 51 -35.73 -34.88 -3.58
N ALA A 52 -36.10 -35.64 -2.54
CA ALA A 52 -37.32 -36.45 -2.54
C ALA A 52 -38.58 -35.59 -2.60
N LEU A 53 -38.60 -34.45 -1.90
CA LEU A 53 -39.72 -33.52 -1.90
C LEU A 53 -39.85 -32.77 -3.25
N MET A 54 -38.73 -32.45 -3.91
CA MET A 54 -38.73 -31.96 -5.31
C MET A 54 -39.37 -32.98 -6.25
N TRP A 55 -39.02 -34.27 -6.12
CA TRP A 55 -39.62 -35.34 -6.92
C TRP A 55 -41.13 -35.50 -6.65
N LEU A 56 -41.55 -35.50 -5.38
CA LEU A 56 -42.95 -35.63 -4.99
C LEU A 56 -43.80 -34.44 -5.48
N THR A 57 -43.29 -33.21 -5.32
CA THR A 57 -43.99 -31.99 -5.77
C THR A 57 -44.08 -31.90 -7.30
N ALA A 58 -43.07 -32.37 -8.02
CA ALA A 58 -43.12 -32.51 -9.47
C ALA A 58 -44.16 -33.54 -9.91
N ARG A 59 -44.24 -34.70 -9.24
CA ARG A 59 -45.23 -35.75 -9.53
C ARG A 59 -46.67 -35.35 -9.18
N ALA A 60 -46.85 -34.51 -8.16
CA ALA A 60 -48.14 -33.94 -7.76
C ALA A 60 -48.57 -32.73 -8.63
N GLY A 61 -47.73 -32.29 -9.58
CA GLY A 61 -48.04 -31.17 -10.45
C GLY A 61 -48.00 -29.80 -9.75
N TRP A 62 -47.17 -29.64 -8.72
CA TRP A 62 -47.04 -28.40 -7.93
C TRP A 62 -45.72 -27.67 -8.20
N PRO A 63 -45.56 -27.01 -9.37
CA PRO A 63 -44.27 -26.48 -9.82
C PRO A 63 -43.78 -25.27 -9.00
N ARG A 64 -44.68 -24.50 -8.37
CA ARG A 64 -44.30 -23.39 -7.48
C ARG A 64 -43.66 -23.90 -6.19
N THR A 65 -44.28 -24.90 -5.58
CA THR A 65 -43.76 -25.53 -4.36
C THR A 65 -42.45 -26.24 -4.65
N GLY A 66 -42.36 -26.99 -5.76
CA GLY A 66 -41.11 -27.66 -6.15
C GLY A 66 -39.93 -26.71 -6.36
N ARG A 67 -40.16 -25.51 -6.93
CA ARG A 67 -39.13 -24.45 -7.03
C ARG A 67 -38.71 -23.88 -5.68
N GLY A 68 -39.66 -23.71 -4.76
CA GLY A 68 -39.35 -23.31 -3.39
C GLY A 68 -38.44 -24.34 -2.69
N VAL A 69 -38.72 -25.63 -2.87
CA VAL A 69 -37.90 -26.73 -2.34
C VAL A 69 -36.52 -26.77 -3.01
N ALA A 70 -36.43 -26.48 -4.32
CA ALA A 70 -35.14 -26.42 -5.02
C ALA A 70 -34.21 -25.33 -4.46
N ARG A 71 -34.74 -24.12 -4.19
CA ARG A 71 -33.99 -23.04 -3.53
C ARG A 71 -33.50 -23.44 -2.13
N LEU A 72 -34.33 -24.19 -1.40
CA LEU A 72 -33.96 -24.70 -0.09
C LEU A 72 -32.89 -25.80 -0.20
N MET A 73 -32.94 -26.63 -1.24
CA MET A 73 -31.91 -27.64 -1.54
C MET A 73 -30.56 -27.00 -1.92
N THR A 74 -30.56 -25.91 -2.71
CA THR A 74 -29.36 -25.11 -3.01
C THR A 74 -28.70 -24.62 -1.73
N SER A 75 -29.50 -24.03 -0.84
CA SER A 75 -29.04 -23.51 0.46
C SER A 75 -28.52 -24.65 1.35
N ALA A 76 -29.20 -25.80 1.36
CA ALA A 76 -28.77 -26.98 2.10
C ALA A 76 -27.48 -27.61 1.52
N ALA A 77 -27.27 -27.59 0.20
CA ALA A 77 -26.04 -28.07 -0.42
C ALA A 77 -24.82 -27.22 -0.04
N ILE A 78 -25.00 -25.89 0.02
CA ILE A 78 -23.98 -24.96 0.49
C ILE A 78 -23.67 -25.20 1.98
N GLY A 79 -24.71 -25.31 2.82
CA GLY A 79 -24.54 -25.64 4.23
C GLY A 79 -23.87 -27.00 4.47
N LEU A 80 -24.18 -28.02 3.65
CA LEU A 80 -23.52 -29.34 3.71
C LEU A 80 -22.04 -29.25 3.34
N GLY A 81 -21.66 -28.38 2.39
CA GLY A 81 -20.26 -28.10 2.05
C GLY A 81 -19.48 -27.56 3.25
N PHE A 82 -20.01 -26.54 3.93
CA PHE A 82 -19.40 -26.00 5.15
C PHE A 82 -19.39 -27.01 6.30
N ASN A 83 -20.44 -27.82 6.45
CA ASN A 83 -20.52 -28.89 7.44
C ASN A 83 -19.41 -29.92 7.24
N LEU A 84 -19.22 -30.39 5.99
CA LEU A 84 -18.17 -31.34 5.65
C LEU A 84 -16.78 -30.73 5.81
N GLY A 85 -16.59 -29.46 5.40
CA GLY A 85 -15.33 -28.74 5.61
C GLY A 85 -14.91 -28.72 7.08
N ARG A 86 -15.84 -28.43 8.00
CA ARG A 86 -15.60 -28.50 9.46
C ARG A 86 -15.29 -29.91 9.99
N ALA A 87 -15.78 -30.96 9.32
CA ALA A 87 -15.60 -32.34 9.74
C ALA A 87 -14.30 -32.97 9.19
N LEU A 88 -13.70 -32.36 8.16
CA LEU A 88 -12.45 -32.80 7.55
C LEU A 88 -11.23 -32.15 8.22
N PRO A 89 -10.05 -32.79 8.15
CA PRO A 89 -8.79 -32.17 8.57
C PRO A 89 -8.44 -30.93 7.72
N ALA A 90 -7.66 -29.99 8.29
CA ALA A 90 -7.30 -28.70 7.70
C ALA A 90 -6.58 -28.75 6.33
N TYR A 91 -6.10 -29.92 5.89
CA TYR A 91 -5.49 -30.08 4.56
C TYR A 91 -6.51 -30.50 3.49
N TRP A 92 -7.73 -30.91 3.87
CA TRP A 92 -8.83 -31.27 2.96
C TRP A 92 -10.10 -30.45 3.17
N ASP A 93 -10.18 -29.62 4.20
CA ASP A 93 -11.39 -28.87 4.58
C ASP A 93 -11.93 -27.99 3.45
N ILE A 94 -11.08 -27.15 2.84
CA ILE A 94 -11.45 -26.23 1.76
C ILE A 94 -11.77 -27.00 0.49
N ALA A 95 -10.92 -27.97 0.11
CA ALA A 95 -11.11 -28.76 -1.11
C ALA A 95 -12.37 -29.65 -1.04
N GLY A 96 -12.62 -30.27 0.11
CA GLY A 96 -13.81 -31.09 0.36
C GLY A 96 -15.09 -30.27 0.41
N ALA A 97 -15.07 -29.11 1.07
CA ALA A 97 -16.19 -28.17 1.08
C ALA A 97 -16.52 -27.69 -0.34
N ALA A 98 -15.52 -27.26 -1.10
CA ALA A 98 -15.69 -26.81 -2.48
C ALA A 98 -16.29 -27.92 -3.37
N ALA A 99 -15.75 -29.13 -3.31
CA ALA A 99 -16.25 -30.26 -4.09
C ALA A 99 -17.74 -30.54 -3.81
N VAL A 100 -18.15 -30.60 -2.55
CA VAL A 100 -19.56 -30.84 -2.18
C VAL A 100 -20.47 -29.70 -2.62
N MET A 101 -20.03 -28.45 -2.53
CA MET A 101 -20.81 -27.32 -3.02
C MET A 101 -21.01 -27.41 -4.55
N PHE A 102 -19.95 -27.65 -5.31
CA PHE A 102 -20.05 -27.75 -6.78
C PHE A 102 -20.92 -28.92 -7.23
N PHE A 103 -20.69 -30.13 -6.69
CA PHE A 103 -21.49 -31.30 -7.05
C PHE A 103 -22.93 -31.18 -6.53
N GLY A 104 -23.15 -30.57 -5.38
CA GLY A 104 -24.47 -30.30 -4.81
C GLY A 104 -25.28 -29.35 -5.68
N LEU A 105 -24.70 -28.21 -6.08
CA LEU A 105 -25.34 -27.25 -6.96
C LEU A 105 -25.62 -27.84 -8.35
N ALA A 106 -24.68 -28.61 -8.91
CA ALA A 106 -24.88 -29.33 -10.17
C ALA A 106 -26.04 -30.35 -10.07
N SER A 107 -26.14 -31.04 -8.93
CA SER A 107 -27.22 -32.01 -8.66
C SER A 107 -28.58 -31.33 -8.56
N VAL A 108 -28.67 -30.17 -7.89
CA VAL A 108 -29.90 -29.38 -7.84
C VAL A 108 -30.34 -28.97 -9.24
N SER A 109 -29.43 -28.40 -10.04
CA SER A 109 -29.72 -27.97 -11.41
C SER A 109 -30.19 -29.14 -12.30
N HIS A 110 -29.54 -30.30 -12.18
CA HIS A 110 -29.93 -31.50 -12.90
C HIS A 110 -31.34 -31.99 -12.49
N LEU A 111 -31.66 -31.99 -11.19
CA LEU A 111 -32.97 -32.39 -10.68
C LEU A 111 -34.07 -31.40 -11.08
N GLU A 112 -33.80 -30.09 -11.04
CA GLU A 112 -34.74 -29.06 -11.51
C GLU A 112 -35.10 -29.24 -12.98
N ARG A 113 -34.11 -29.53 -13.83
CA ARG A 113 -34.32 -29.80 -15.27
C ARG A 113 -35.07 -31.12 -15.50
N ARG A 114 -34.65 -32.19 -14.81
CA ARG A 114 -35.26 -33.53 -14.94
C ARG A 114 -36.72 -33.55 -14.49
N PHE A 115 -37.08 -32.76 -13.48
CA PHE A 115 -38.43 -32.70 -12.92
C PHE A 115 -39.29 -31.57 -13.51
N GLY A 116 -38.78 -30.83 -14.50
CA GLY A 116 -39.53 -29.74 -15.16
C GLY A 116 -39.83 -28.56 -14.24
N LEU A 117 -39.02 -28.36 -13.19
CA LEU A 117 -39.14 -27.27 -12.22
C LEU A 117 -38.32 -26.04 -12.62
N ALA A 118 -37.37 -26.18 -13.54
CA ALA A 118 -36.60 -25.08 -14.08
C ALA A 118 -37.53 -24.04 -14.74
N GLU A 119 -37.41 -22.78 -14.32
CA GLU A 119 -38.14 -21.68 -14.94
C GLU A 119 -37.69 -21.57 -16.41
N LYS A 120 -38.64 -21.64 -17.35
CA LYS A 120 -38.41 -21.13 -18.71
C LYS A 120 -38.39 -19.62 -18.59
N THR A 121 -37.29 -19.05 -18.13
CA THR A 121 -37.11 -17.60 -18.09
C THR A 121 -37.26 -17.11 -19.53
N PRO A 122 -38.25 -16.28 -19.87
CA PRO A 122 -38.16 -15.51 -21.10
C PRO A 122 -36.96 -14.61 -20.88
N ALA A 123 -35.87 -14.92 -21.56
CA ALA A 123 -34.69 -14.08 -21.48
C ALA A 123 -35.13 -12.67 -21.87
N LYS A 124 -34.89 -11.68 -20.99
CA LYS A 124 -34.86 -10.27 -21.38
C LYS A 124 -33.59 -9.94 -22.18
N SER A 125 -32.99 -10.94 -22.82
CA SER A 125 -32.30 -10.75 -24.08
C SER A 125 -33.37 -10.86 -25.16
N SER A 126 -33.51 -9.86 -26.03
CA SER A 126 -33.96 -10.18 -27.39
C SER A 126 -33.15 -11.42 -27.82
N PRO A 127 -33.79 -12.50 -28.29
CA PRO A 127 -33.05 -13.61 -28.83
C PRO A 127 -32.10 -13.03 -29.87
N LEU A 128 -30.80 -13.24 -29.69
CA LEU A 128 -29.84 -13.17 -30.78
C LEU A 128 -30.48 -13.91 -31.95
N ALA A 129 -30.58 -13.24 -33.09
CA ALA A 129 -31.12 -13.87 -34.29
C ALA A 129 -30.41 -15.22 -34.49
N PRO A 130 -31.08 -16.27 -35.00
CA PRO A 130 -30.47 -17.59 -35.14
C PRO A 130 -29.16 -17.45 -35.94
N GLY A 131 -28.01 -17.53 -35.26
CA GLY A 131 -26.70 -17.30 -35.88
C GLY A 131 -25.73 -16.36 -35.15
N GLN A 132 -26.14 -15.57 -34.15
CA GLN A 132 -25.21 -14.75 -33.36
C GLN A 132 -24.84 -15.43 -32.03
N SER A 133 -23.59 -15.88 -31.90
CA SER A 133 -22.99 -16.34 -30.65
C SER A 133 -22.58 -15.15 -29.77
N SER A 134 -22.68 -15.25 -28.44
CA SER A 134 -21.99 -14.32 -27.55
C SER A 134 -20.50 -14.38 -27.85
N GLY A 135 -19.85 -13.23 -28.06
CA GLY A 135 -18.41 -13.21 -28.30
C GLY A 135 -17.58 -13.55 -27.06
N ALA A 136 -16.26 -13.69 -27.25
CA ALA A 136 -15.24 -13.60 -26.21
C ALA A 136 -15.48 -12.46 -25.20
N SER A 137 -15.30 -12.78 -23.93
CA SER A 137 -15.49 -11.85 -22.83
C SER A 137 -14.46 -10.71 -22.79
N ALA A 138 -14.93 -9.51 -22.46
CA ALA A 138 -14.06 -8.39 -22.09
C ALA A 138 -13.24 -8.64 -20.80
N TRP A 139 -13.62 -9.66 -20.00
CA TRP A 139 -12.90 -10.09 -18.78
C TRP A 139 -11.78 -11.09 -19.04
N GLY A 140 -11.49 -11.35 -20.32
CA GLY A 140 -10.44 -12.24 -20.75
C GLY A 140 -10.83 -13.72 -20.79
N GLY A 141 -9.88 -14.55 -21.23
CA GLY A 141 -10.00 -16.00 -21.36
C GLY A 141 -10.39 -16.49 -22.75
N ASP A 142 -10.92 -15.61 -23.60
CA ASP A 142 -11.36 -15.90 -24.96
C ASP A 142 -10.68 -15.00 -26.01
N GLU A 143 -9.51 -14.45 -25.70
CA GLU A 143 -8.76 -13.64 -26.67
C GLU A 143 -8.42 -14.47 -27.91
N PRO A 144 -8.42 -13.89 -29.12
CA PRO A 144 -8.02 -14.62 -30.31
C PRO A 144 -6.55 -15.07 -30.20
N ARG A 145 -6.33 -16.38 -30.15
CA ARG A 145 -4.99 -17.01 -30.11
C ARG A 145 -4.53 -17.52 -31.46
N GLN A 146 -5.38 -17.43 -32.47
CA GLN A 146 -5.08 -17.81 -33.84
C GLN A 146 -5.70 -16.79 -34.78
N THR A 147 -5.05 -16.56 -35.91
CA THR A 147 -5.65 -15.85 -37.03
C THR A 147 -6.73 -16.73 -37.69
N PRO A 148 -7.63 -16.17 -38.51
CA PRO A 148 -8.60 -16.97 -39.26
C PRO A 148 -7.95 -17.98 -40.22
N GLU A 149 -6.69 -17.75 -40.61
CA GLU A 149 -5.89 -18.68 -41.40
C GLU A 149 -5.30 -19.85 -40.58
N GLY A 150 -5.47 -19.83 -39.25
CA GLY A 150 -4.97 -20.87 -38.33
C GLY A 150 -3.54 -20.64 -37.82
N GLU A 151 -2.95 -19.48 -38.09
CA GLU A 151 -1.62 -19.14 -37.61
C GLU A 151 -1.67 -18.66 -36.16
N PRO A 152 -0.70 -19.02 -35.30
CA PRO A 152 -0.72 -18.65 -33.89
C PRO A 152 -0.50 -17.14 -33.69
N ILE A 153 -1.29 -16.57 -32.78
CA ILE A 153 -1.11 -15.21 -32.25
C ILE A 153 -0.59 -15.35 -30.84
N ARG A 154 0.49 -14.64 -30.53
CA ARG A 154 1.04 -14.61 -29.18
C ARG A 154 0.38 -13.47 -28.40
N VAL A 155 -0.34 -13.85 -27.34
CA VAL A 155 -1.03 -12.93 -26.43
C VAL A 155 -0.32 -12.92 -25.08
N PHE A 156 0.06 -11.74 -24.59
CA PHE A 156 0.86 -11.58 -23.38
C PHE A 156 0.62 -10.23 -22.69
N ASN A 157 1.30 -9.96 -21.57
CA ASN A 157 1.16 -8.73 -20.77
C ASN A 157 -0.28 -8.43 -20.32
N TYR A 158 -0.96 -9.45 -19.77
CA TYR A 158 -2.30 -9.31 -19.21
C TYR A 158 -2.32 -8.32 -18.04
N SER A 159 -3.25 -7.36 -18.08
CA SER A 159 -3.49 -6.38 -17.03
C SER A 159 -4.96 -5.97 -16.95
N GLU A 160 -5.34 -5.27 -15.89
CA GLU A 160 -6.69 -4.71 -15.72
C GLU A 160 -6.61 -3.21 -15.45
N ILE A 161 -7.57 -2.44 -15.96
CA ILE A 161 -7.61 -0.97 -15.81
C ILE A 161 -7.90 -0.55 -14.35
N ALA A 162 -8.62 -1.40 -13.64
CA ALA A 162 -9.00 -1.29 -12.23
C ALA A 162 -9.36 -2.69 -11.72
N MET A 163 -9.44 -2.90 -10.41
CA MET A 163 -9.85 -4.20 -9.86
C MET A 163 -11.22 -4.61 -10.40
N GLY A 164 -11.28 -5.70 -11.15
CA GLY A 164 -12.51 -6.13 -11.81
C GLY A 164 -12.90 -5.21 -12.97
N GLY A 165 -11.91 -4.62 -13.67
CA GLY A 165 -12.02 -3.87 -14.94
C GLY A 165 -11.58 -4.70 -16.17
N PRO A 166 -12.00 -4.37 -17.41
CA PRO A 166 -11.71 -5.19 -18.59
C PRO A 166 -10.23 -5.53 -18.72
N VAL A 167 -9.96 -6.73 -19.24
CA VAL A 167 -8.59 -7.23 -19.41
C VAL A 167 -7.96 -6.59 -20.65
N LEU A 168 -6.74 -6.09 -20.45
CA LEU A 168 -5.85 -5.57 -21.48
C LEU A 168 -4.73 -6.57 -21.75
N CYS A 169 -4.35 -6.73 -23.02
CA CYS A 169 -3.24 -7.57 -23.42
C CYS A 169 -2.56 -7.05 -24.69
N ASP A 170 -1.36 -7.57 -24.96
CA ASP A 170 -0.59 -7.30 -26.17
C ASP A 170 -0.79 -8.46 -27.16
N TYR A 171 -0.97 -8.13 -28.45
CA TYR A 171 -1.14 -9.07 -29.55
C TYR A 171 0.05 -9.00 -30.50
N LEU A 172 0.82 -10.09 -30.60
CA LEU A 172 1.86 -10.27 -31.61
C LEU A 172 1.39 -11.26 -32.68
N PHE A 173 1.18 -10.73 -33.88
CA PHE A 173 0.71 -11.47 -35.05
C PHE A 173 1.85 -12.21 -35.77
N PRO A 174 1.54 -13.28 -36.53
CA PRO A 174 2.53 -14.06 -37.28
C PRO A 174 3.24 -13.29 -38.39
N ASP A 175 2.67 -12.16 -38.84
CA ASP A 175 3.25 -11.25 -39.83
C ASP A 175 4.16 -10.17 -39.21
N GLY A 176 4.34 -10.19 -37.88
CA GLY A 176 5.20 -9.27 -37.14
C GLY A 176 4.51 -8.00 -36.64
N VAL A 177 3.22 -7.81 -36.88
CA VAL A 177 2.49 -6.70 -36.26
C VAL A 177 2.41 -6.93 -34.75
N LEU A 178 2.79 -5.93 -33.95
CA LEU A 178 2.62 -5.94 -32.50
C LEU A 178 1.74 -4.77 -32.10
N LEU A 179 0.60 -5.07 -31.48
CA LEU A 179 -0.30 -4.08 -30.90
C LEU A 179 -0.36 -4.26 -29.38
N GLN A 180 -0.30 -3.17 -28.64
CA GLN A 180 -0.14 -3.19 -27.19
C GLN A 180 -1.38 -2.68 -26.46
N SER A 181 -1.60 -3.18 -25.24
CA SER A 181 -2.62 -2.70 -24.31
C SER A 181 -4.03 -2.61 -24.92
N LEU A 182 -4.42 -3.64 -25.68
CA LEU A 182 -5.73 -3.73 -26.31
C LEU A 182 -6.67 -4.61 -25.49
N GLY A 183 -7.98 -4.34 -25.57
CA GLY A 183 -8.98 -5.10 -24.85
C GLY A 183 -9.12 -6.54 -25.35
N ALA A 184 -9.31 -7.47 -24.41
CA ALA A 184 -9.35 -8.90 -24.63
C ALA A 184 -10.46 -9.40 -25.58
N SER A 185 -11.56 -8.65 -25.72
CA SER A 185 -12.70 -9.03 -26.57
C SER A 185 -12.47 -8.80 -28.08
N ALA A 186 -11.24 -8.95 -28.58
CA ALA A 186 -10.89 -8.62 -29.96
C ALA A 186 -11.46 -9.60 -31.00
N ARG A 187 -11.78 -9.11 -32.22
CA ARG A 187 -12.42 -9.88 -33.29
C ARG A 187 -11.71 -9.72 -34.63
N PHE A 188 -11.69 -10.81 -35.39
CA PHE A 188 -11.33 -10.77 -36.81
C PHE A 188 -12.56 -10.65 -37.68
N SER A 189 -12.41 -9.95 -38.81
CA SER A 189 -13.36 -10.06 -39.91
C SER A 189 -13.37 -11.47 -40.50
N ASN A 190 -14.50 -11.88 -41.09
CA ASN A 190 -14.66 -13.19 -41.73
C ASN A 190 -13.59 -13.52 -42.79
N ASP A 191 -13.06 -12.50 -43.47
CA ASP A 191 -12.01 -12.63 -44.48
C ASP A 191 -10.58 -12.57 -43.91
N GLY A 192 -10.44 -12.41 -42.59
CA GLY A 192 -9.16 -12.33 -41.87
C GLY A 192 -8.35 -11.06 -42.12
N ARG A 193 -8.85 -10.14 -42.95
CA ARG A 193 -8.14 -8.90 -43.29
C ARG A 193 -8.09 -7.93 -42.12
N TYR A 194 -9.19 -7.76 -41.39
CA TYR A 194 -9.31 -6.79 -40.33
C TYR A 194 -9.30 -7.44 -38.95
N PHE A 195 -8.62 -6.81 -38.01
CA PHE A 195 -8.67 -7.14 -36.59
C PHE A 195 -9.17 -5.92 -35.81
N ALA A 196 -10.21 -6.08 -35.02
CA ALA A 196 -10.80 -5.02 -34.22
C ALA A 196 -10.67 -5.33 -32.72
N ALA A 197 -10.28 -4.35 -31.91
CA ALA A 197 -10.21 -4.49 -30.46
C ALA A 197 -10.64 -3.20 -29.77
N PRO A 198 -11.34 -3.28 -28.62
CA PRO A 198 -11.62 -2.08 -27.84
C PRO A 198 -10.33 -1.55 -27.18
N LEU A 199 -10.31 -0.24 -26.93
CA LEU A 199 -9.30 0.48 -26.13
C LEU A 199 -9.97 0.96 -24.84
N PRO A 200 -10.08 0.10 -23.82
CA PRO A 200 -10.78 0.47 -22.62
C PRO A 200 -9.89 1.40 -21.76
N SER A 201 -10.50 2.45 -21.20
CA SER A 201 -9.83 3.43 -20.34
C SER A 201 -10.80 3.95 -19.28
N ARG A 202 -10.26 4.54 -18.20
CA ARG A 202 -11.08 5.09 -17.09
C ARG A 202 -11.90 6.32 -17.49
N GLN A 203 -11.50 7.04 -18.53
CA GLN A 203 -12.11 8.33 -18.90
C GLN A 203 -12.86 8.29 -20.23
N ALA A 204 -12.35 7.53 -21.21
CA ALA A 204 -12.95 7.43 -22.54
C ALA A 204 -12.71 6.04 -23.11
N TRP A 205 -13.72 5.46 -23.75
CA TRP A 205 -13.60 4.20 -24.46
C TRP A 205 -13.23 4.48 -25.91
N GLY A 206 -12.47 3.59 -26.51
CA GLY A 206 -12.08 3.68 -27.91
C GLY A 206 -12.14 2.33 -28.62
N LEU A 207 -11.87 2.37 -29.93
CA LEU A 207 -11.81 1.19 -30.78
C LEU A 207 -10.63 1.32 -31.74
N VAL A 208 -9.88 0.24 -31.92
CA VAL A 208 -8.88 0.13 -32.98
C VAL A 208 -9.28 -0.92 -34.00
N ILE A 209 -8.95 -0.65 -35.26
CA ILE A 209 -9.08 -1.60 -36.36
C ILE A 209 -7.74 -1.68 -37.09
N LEU A 210 -7.09 -2.84 -37.09
CA LEU A 210 -5.91 -3.14 -37.90
C LEU A 210 -6.36 -3.70 -39.24
N ASP A 211 -5.96 -3.06 -40.34
CA ASP A 211 -5.93 -3.68 -41.67
C ASP A 211 -4.60 -4.40 -41.85
N ARG A 212 -4.62 -5.74 -41.76
CA ARG A 212 -3.42 -6.58 -41.81
C ARG A 212 -2.75 -6.58 -43.18
N GLN A 213 -3.54 -6.46 -44.25
CA GLN A 213 -3.01 -6.47 -45.62
C GLN A 213 -2.22 -5.18 -45.91
N LEU A 214 -2.71 -4.05 -45.41
CA LEU A 214 -2.06 -2.75 -45.58
C LEU A 214 -1.07 -2.42 -44.46
N ARG A 215 -1.08 -3.18 -43.35
CA ARG A 215 -0.35 -2.87 -42.11
C ARG A 215 -0.65 -1.45 -41.61
N GLN A 216 -1.94 -1.13 -41.59
CA GLN A 216 -2.46 0.17 -41.17
C GLN A 216 -3.37 0.00 -39.97
N LEU A 217 -3.13 0.79 -38.94
CA LEU A 217 -3.99 0.87 -37.77
C LEU A 217 -4.93 2.06 -37.92
N TYR A 218 -6.20 1.84 -37.65
CA TYR A 218 -7.24 2.86 -37.63
C TYR A 218 -7.67 3.05 -36.19
N GLN A 219 -7.43 4.23 -35.63
CA GLN A 219 -7.95 4.63 -34.32
C GLN A 219 -9.31 5.28 -34.52
N CYS A 220 -10.37 4.55 -34.19
CA CYS A 220 -11.74 4.99 -34.38
C CYS A 220 -12.19 5.81 -33.16
N ALA A 221 -12.78 6.98 -33.40
CA ALA A 221 -13.49 7.75 -32.39
C ALA A 221 -14.86 7.11 -32.11
N CYS A 222 -14.86 5.95 -31.46
CA CYS A 222 -16.06 5.15 -31.17
C CYS A 222 -16.01 4.65 -29.72
N ASP A 223 -16.93 5.13 -28.89
CA ASP A 223 -17.14 4.74 -27.49
C ASP A 223 -18.36 3.82 -27.31
N GLU A 224 -18.97 3.38 -28.41
CA GLU A 224 -20.19 2.56 -28.42
C GLU A 224 -19.94 1.10 -28.03
N PHE A 225 -18.67 0.67 -27.98
CA PHE A 225 -18.31 -0.72 -27.72
C PHE A 225 -17.45 -0.84 -26.46
N TRP A 226 -18.02 -1.49 -25.45
CA TRP A 226 -17.25 -1.97 -24.31
C TRP A 226 -16.74 -3.40 -24.50
N GLU A 227 -17.49 -4.20 -25.25
CA GLU A 227 -17.16 -5.57 -25.63
C GLU A 227 -17.59 -5.80 -27.07
N LEU A 228 -16.78 -6.52 -27.85
CA LEU A 228 -17.12 -6.90 -29.22
C LEU A 228 -17.67 -8.32 -29.25
N ASP A 229 -18.73 -8.55 -30.00
CA ASP A 229 -19.35 -9.87 -30.15
C ASP A 229 -18.88 -10.57 -31.43
N ALA A 230 -18.93 -9.87 -32.56
CA ALA A 230 -18.61 -10.42 -33.88
C ALA A 230 -18.19 -9.34 -34.88
N PHE A 231 -17.49 -9.74 -35.95
CA PHE A 231 -17.12 -8.87 -37.05
C PHE A 231 -17.40 -9.57 -38.39
N ASN A 232 -18.63 -9.40 -38.88
CA ASN A 232 -19.15 -10.16 -40.03
C ASN A 232 -19.60 -9.21 -41.13
N ASP A 233 -19.32 -9.57 -42.39
CA ASP A 233 -19.83 -8.88 -43.59
C ASP A 233 -19.63 -7.35 -43.57
N GLY A 234 -18.46 -6.90 -43.10
CA GLY A 234 -18.13 -5.48 -42.98
C GLY A 234 -18.90 -4.75 -41.88
N THR A 235 -19.51 -5.45 -40.93
CA THR A 235 -20.20 -4.89 -39.77
C THR A 235 -19.57 -5.40 -38.48
N LEU A 236 -19.19 -4.48 -37.61
CA LEU A 236 -18.72 -4.79 -36.26
C LEU A 236 -19.91 -4.71 -35.30
N SER A 237 -20.17 -5.80 -34.58
CA SER A 237 -21.22 -5.87 -33.56
C SER A 237 -20.63 -6.15 -32.19
N GLY A 238 -21.27 -5.59 -31.15
CA GLY A 238 -20.83 -5.70 -29.77
C GLY A 238 -21.86 -5.09 -28.83
N ARG A 239 -21.42 -4.72 -27.64
CA ARG A 239 -22.27 -4.22 -26.55
C ARG A 239 -21.81 -2.86 -26.09
N TYR A 240 -22.75 -2.03 -25.65
CA TYR A 240 -22.50 -0.77 -24.96
C TYR A 240 -22.29 -0.99 -23.45
N SER A 241 -21.66 -0.04 -22.75
CA SER A 241 -21.25 -0.18 -21.35
C SER A 241 -22.37 -0.75 -20.45
N PRO A 242 -22.07 -1.76 -19.60
CA PRO A 242 -23.05 -2.38 -18.72
C PRO A 242 -23.46 -1.47 -17.55
N LEU A 243 -22.70 -0.39 -17.33
CA LEU A 243 -23.05 0.64 -16.35
C LEU A 243 -24.21 1.53 -16.81
N VAL A 244 -24.60 1.46 -18.09
CA VAL A 244 -25.65 2.29 -18.67
C VAL A 244 -26.82 1.44 -19.18
N ASP A 245 -26.61 0.60 -20.20
CA ASP A 245 -27.70 -0.19 -20.80
C ASP A 245 -27.33 -1.64 -21.19
N ASN A 246 -26.03 -1.96 -21.30
CA ASN A 246 -25.53 -3.23 -21.84
C ASN A 246 -26.13 -3.63 -23.21
N GLY A 247 -26.58 -2.65 -23.99
CA GLY A 247 -27.36 -2.86 -25.21
C GLY A 247 -26.49 -3.31 -26.38
N ALA A 248 -27.05 -4.13 -27.27
CA ALA A 248 -26.36 -4.49 -28.51
C ALA A 248 -26.18 -3.27 -29.43
N ARG A 249 -25.03 -3.19 -30.07
CA ARG A 249 -24.64 -2.17 -31.05
C ARG A 249 -24.08 -2.85 -32.29
N ALA A 250 -24.29 -2.24 -33.45
CA ALA A 250 -23.72 -2.68 -34.72
C ALA A 250 -23.40 -1.47 -35.57
N ILE A 251 -22.15 -1.36 -36.03
CA ILE A 251 -21.65 -0.22 -36.82
C ILE A 251 -20.91 -0.79 -38.03
N SER A 252 -21.11 -0.20 -39.21
CA SER A 252 -20.42 -0.65 -40.41
C SER A 252 -18.95 -0.22 -40.39
N LEU A 253 -18.08 -1.04 -40.98
CA LEU A 253 -16.65 -0.76 -41.11
C LEU A 253 -16.41 0.55 -41.87
N GLU A 254 -17.18 0.82 -42.93
CA GLU A 254 -17.07 2.08 -43.68
C GLU A 254 -17.33 3.30 -42.80
N GLN A 255 -18.33 3.24 -41.92
CA GLN A 255 -18.61 4.31 -40.94
C GLN A 255 -17.47 4.47 -39.94
N LEU A 256 -16.92 3.35 -39.43
CA LEU A 256 -15.81 3.38 -38.46
C LEU A 256 -14.52 3.93 -39.07
N LEU A 257 -14.23 3.60 -40.32
CA LEU A 257 -13.03 4.08 -41.03
C LEU A 257 -13.16 5.53 -41.51
N ALA A 258 -14.37 6.01 -41.81
CA ALA A 258 -14.60 7.36 -42.31
C ALA A 258 -14.18 8.47 -41.33
N THR A 259 -14.25 8.20 -40.03
CA THR A 259 -13.88 9.13 -38.96
C THR A 259 -12.61 8.72 -38.21
N ALA A 260 -11.98 7.60 -38.59
CA ALA A 260 -10.80 7.09 -37.92
C ALA A 260 -9.54 7.89 -38.29
N GLN A 261 -8.65 8.04 -37.31
CA GLN A 261 -7.28 8.44 -37.58
C GLN A 261 -6.51 7.25 -38.15
N ARG A 262 -5.98 7.40 -39.36
CA ARG A 262 -5.11 6.38 -39.97
C ARG A 262 -3.69 6.53 -39.46
N VAL A 263 -3.11 5.42 -39.03
CA VAL A 263 -1.73 5.32 -38.55
C VAL A 263 -1.01 4.24 -39.35
N ASP A 264 0.01 4.66 -40.11
CA ASP A 264 0.85 3.75 -40.88
C ASP A 264 1.87 3.10 -39.93
N LEU A 265 1.89 1.76 -39.85
CA LEU A 265 2.83 1.05 -38.98
C LEU A 265 4.26 1.15 -39.55
N VAL A 266 5.23 1.35 -38.67
CA VAL A 266 6.64 1.52 -39.02
C VAL A 266 7.38 0.19 -38.80
N PRO A 267 8.17 -0.29 -39.78
CA PRO A 267 8.96 -1.50 -39.61
C PRO A 267 10.19 -1.25 -38.73
N VAL A 268 10.50 -2.20 -37.85
CA VAL A 268 11.78 -2.28 -37.12
C VAL A 268 12.15 -3.73 -36.89
N ALA A 269 13.36 -4.11 -37.31
CA ALA A 269 13.79 -5.51 -37.39
C ALA A 269 12.72 -6.37 -38.10
N ASP A 270 12.11 -7.33 -37.39
CA ASP A 270 11.05 -8.22 -37.86
C ASP A 270 9.64 -7.84 -37.35
N LEU A 271 9.48 -6.64 -36.78
CA LEU A 271 8.21 -6.11 -36.25
C LEU A 271 7.65 -4.94 -37.08
N TRP A 272 6.34 -4.73 -36.94
CA TRP A 272 5.59 -3.57 -37.42
C TRP A 272 4.85 -2.93 -36.25
N LEU A 273 5.17 -1.68 -35.95
CA LEU A 273 4.77 -0.99 -34.71
C LEU A 273 4.11 0.35 -34.99
N GLU A 274 3.27 0.80 -34.07
CA GLU A 274 2.78 2.17 -34.10
C GLU A 274 3.96 3.16 -33.92
N PRO A 275 4.03 4.26 -34.68
CA PRO A 275 5.02 5.30 -34.46
C PRO A 275 4.90 5.89 -33.04
N GLY A 276 6.02 6.14 -32.39
CA GLY A 276 6.06 6.63 -31.01
C GLY A 276 7.47 6.95 -30.52
N ASP A 277 7.61 7.16 -29.21
CA ASP A 277 8.88 7.59 -28.61
C ASP A 277 10.03 6.58 -28.75
N TRP A 278 9.74 5.31 -29.03
CA TRP A 278 10.76 4.29 -29.25
C TRP A 278 11.70 4.63 -30.42
N GLN A 279 11.22 5.36 -31.42
CA GLN A 279 12.05 5.78 -32.55
C GLN A 279 13.19 6.70 -32.08
N LYS A 280 12.89 7.61 -31.13
CA LYS A 280 13.89 8.50 -30.53
C LYS A 280 14.97 7.73 -29.79
N ASN A 281 14.61 6.61 -29.13
CA ASN A 281 15.58 5.77 -28.44
C ASN A 281 16.60 5.14 -29.39
N LEU A 282 16.22 4.92 -30.65
CA LEU A 282 17.08 4.30 -31.68
C LEU A 282 17.78 5.31 -32.61
N GLU A 283 17.47 6.61 -32.50
CA GLU A 283 18.10 7.66 -33.34
C GLU A 283 19.63 7.69 -33.19
N ASN A 284 20.12 7.39 -31.99
CA ASN A 284 21.56 7.31 -31.72
C ASN A 284 22.09 5.94 -32.16
N GLU A 285 22.58 5.82 -33.40
CA GLU A 285 23.15 4.54 -33.87
C GLU A 285 24.51 4.22 -33.24
N THR A 286 25.24 5.24 -32.78
CA THR A 286 26.59 5.08 -32.21
C THR A 286 26.82 5.97 -31.01
N LEU A 287 27.55 5.44 -30.02
CA LEU A 287 28.04 6.18 -28.86
C LEU A 287 29.56 6.23 -28.91
N ARG A 288 30.14 7.32 -28.41
CA ARG A 288 31.59 7.54 -28.41
C ARG A 288 32.06 8.11 -27.09
N HIS A 289 32.99 7.42 -26.47
CA HIS A 289 33.69 7.87 -25.28
C HIS A 289 35.20 7.77 -25.51
N THR A 290 35.93 8.78 -25.06
CA THR A 290 37.38 8.86 -25.17
C THR A 290 37.97 9.04 -23.79
N SER A 291 39.13 8.44 -23.54
CA SER A 291 39.86 8.67 -22.31
C SER A 291 40.27 10.15 -22.17
N PRO A 292 40.53 10.64 -20.95
CA PRO A 292 40.96 12.01 -20.71
C PRO A 292 42.20 12.44 -21.52
N ASP A 293 43.14 11.53 -21.77
CA ASP A 293 44.33 11.77 -22.60
C ASP A 293 44.12 11.55 -24.12
N GLY A 294 42.92 11.11 -24.51
CA GLY A 294 42.53 10.81 -25.88
C GLY A 294 43.19 9.56 -26.50
N GLN A 295 43.98 8.80 -25.74
CA GLN A 295 44.71 7.63 -26.27
C GLN A 295 43.82 6.40 -26.42
N GLN A 296 42.79 6.27 -25.58
CA GLN A 296 41.85 5.17 -25.60
C GLN A 296 40.49 5.65 -26.13
N ARG A 297 39.85 4.80 -26.92
CA ARG A 297 38.56 5.10 -27.54
C ARG A 297 37.61 3.92 -27.39
N LEU A 298 36.44 4.21 -26.85
CA LEU A 298 35.29 3.33 -26.79
C LEU A 298 34.26 3.81 -27.82
N ASP A 299 34.04 2.99 -28.84
CA ASP A 299 32.96 3.17 -29.81
C ASP A 299 31.91 2.10 -29.54
N ALA A 300 30.65 2.47 -29.30
CA ALA A 300 29.56 1.52 -29.17
C ALA A 300 28.58 1.69 -30.33
N ARG A 301 28.05 0.59 -30.87
CA ARG A 301 27.06 0.59 -31.95
C ARG A 301 25.78 -0.08 -31.50
N LEU A 302 24.64 0.49 -31.87
CA LEU A 302 23.33 -0.08 -31.57
C LEU A 302 23.28 -1.56 -31.96
N ALA A 303 22.89 -2.40 -31.02
CA ALA A 303 22.82 -3.85 -31.17
C ALA A 303 21.38 -4.29 -30.91
N LEU A 304 20.63 -4.47 -32.00
CA LEU A 304 19.32 -5.11 -31.93
C LEU A 304 19.46 -6.63 -32.08
N PRO A 305 18.69 -7.42 -31.32
CA PRO A 305 18.58 -8.86 -31.54
C PRO A 305 18.15 -9.19 -32.98
N LEU A 306 18.53 -10.38 -33.46
CA LEU A 306 18.21 -10.83 -34.81
C LEU A 306 16.70 -10.92 -35.07
N SER A 307 15.92 -11.29 -34.05
CA SER A 307 14.47 -11.33 -34.07
C SER A 307 13.94 -10.78 -32.75
N LEU A 308 13.13 -9.72 -32.81
CA LEU A 308 12.42 -9.20 -31.65
C LEU A 308 11.20 -10.06 -31.31
N ARG A 309 10.60 -10.70 -32.33
CA ARG A 309 9.40 -11.54 -32.19
C ARG A 309 9.61 -12.75 -31.29
N GLU A 310 10.80 -13.33 -31.32
CA GLU A 310 11.15 -14.52 -30.53
C GLU A 310 11.41 -14.22 -29.05
N LEU A 311 11.57 -12.94 -28.68
CA LEU A 311 11.87 -12.56 -27.30
C LEU A 311 10.66 -12.70 -26.37
N PRO A 312 10.85 -13.10 -25.10
CA PRO A 312 9.79 -13.06 -24.08
C PRO A 312 9.12 -11.69 -23.93
N GLN A 313 9.85 -10.61 -24.21
CA GLN A 313 9.33 -9.24 -24.28
C GLN A 313 9.88 -8.57 -25.55
N PRO A 314 9.14 -8.58 -26.69
CA PRO A 314 9.60 -8.02 -27.96
C PRO A 314 9.92 -6.52 -27.93
N TRP A 315 9.31 -5.80 -26.99
CA TRP A 315 9.44 -4.33 -26.87
C TRP A 315 10.68 -3.88 -26.09
N ASP A 316 11.23 -4.73 -25.23
CA ASP A 316 12.30 -4.34 -24.29
C ASP A 316 13.54 -3.74 -24.98
N PRO A 317 14.06 -4.30 -26.10
CA PRO A 317 15.20 -3.72 -26.81
C PRO A 317 14.93 -2.37 -27.46
N LEU A 318 13.67 -2.02 -27.72
CA LEU A 318 13.28 -0.73 -28.30
C LEU A 318 13.12 0.35 -27.21
N ARG A 319 12.67 -0.07 -26.03
CA ARG A 319 12.55 0.81 -24.86
C ARG A 319 13.90 1.11 -24.22
N ASN A 320 14.77 0.11 -24.11
CA ASN A 320 16.08 0.21 -23.49
C ASN A 320 17.16 -0.36 -24.42
N PRO A 321 17.49 0.34 -25.52
CA PRO A 321 18.42 -0.17 -26.52
C PRO A 321 19.82 -0.39 -25.95
N GLU A 322 20.40 -1.51 -26.37
CA GLU A 322 21.77 -1.89 -26.02
C GLU A 322 22.73 -1.62 -27.18
N TYR A 323 23.99 -1.40 -26.84
CA TYR A 323 25.05 -1.02 -27.75
C TYR A 323 26.23 -1.94 -27.53
N ARG A 324 26.70 -2.55 -28.62
CA ARG A 324 27.88 -3.40 -28.62
C ARG A 324 29.13 -2.56 -28.65
N VAL A 325 30.00 -2.79 -27.68
CA VAL A 325 31.21 -1.99 -27.47
C VAL A 325 32.38 -2.52 -28.31
N ASN A 326 33.10 -1.59 -28.93
CA ASN A 326 34.41 -1.77 -29.53
C ASN A 326 35.41 -0.87 -28.79
N ILE A 327 36.60 -1.39 -28.48
CA ILE A 327 37.67 -0.62 -27.85
C ILE A 327 38.83 -0.52 -28.81
N ASN A 328 39.27 0.70 -29.12
CA ASN A 328 40.39 0.98 -30.03
C ASN A 328 40.25 0.27 -31.39
N GLY A 329 39.02 0.05 -31.85
CA GLY A 329 38.72 -0.66 -33.08
C GLY A 329 38.57 -2.18 -32.95
N GLU A 330 38.86 -2.77 -31.79
CA GLU A 330 38.66 -4.19 -31.54
C GLU A 330 37.24 -4.47 -31.00
N PRO A 331 36.49 -5.40 -31.60
CA PRO A 331 35.14 -5.72 -31.16
C PRO A 331 35.12 -6.51 -29.86
N THR A 332 34.15 -6.22 -29.00
CA THR A 332 33.90 -6.95 -27.76
C THR A 332 32.48 -7.50 -27.72
N SER A 333 32.23 -8.47 -26.85
CA SER A 333 30.88 -8.99 -26.58
C SER A 333 30.11 -8.17 -25.54
N LEU A 334 30.68 -7.05 -25.07
CA LEU A 334 30.08 -6.22 -24.04
C LEU A 334 28.95 -5.36 -24.62
N LEU A 335 27.82 -5.36 -23.93
CA LEU A 335 26.62 -4.59 -24.22
C LEU A 335 26.41 -3.55 -23.12
N ILE A 336 26.28 -2.29 -23.53
CA ILE A 336 25.97 -1.14 -22.66
C ILE A 336 24.66 -0.48 -23.11
N ARG A 337 24.01 0.27 -22.25
CA ARG A 337 22.88 1.13 -22.60
C ARG A 337 23.34 2.56 -22.92
N ALA A 338 22.49 3.33 -23.59
CA ALA A 338 22.79 4.73 -23.93
C ALA A 338 23.10 5.62 -22.72
N ASP A 339 22.48 5.34 -21.57
CA ASP A 339 22.65 6.03 -20.30
C ASP A 339 23.77 5.44 -19.42
N THR A 340 24.53 4.46 -19.94
CA THR A 340 25.60 3.82 -19.16
C THR A 340 26.72 4.80 -18.87
N VAL A 341 26.98 5.02 -17.58
CA VAL A 341 28.11 5.82 -17.12
C VAL A 341 29.42 5.07 -17.39
N ILE A 342 30.31 5.70 -18.16
CA ILE A 342 31.67 5.23 -18.44
C ILE A 342 32.64 6.06 -17.59
N LEU A 343 33.31 5.43 -16.61
CA LEU A 343 34.25 6.09 -15.70
C LEU A 343 35.68 5.73 -16.05
N TRP A 344 36.42 6.68 -16.60
CA TRP A 344 37.86 6.53 -16.80
C TRP A 344 38.63 6.74 -15.51
N ASN A 345 39.63 5.89 -15.26
CA ASN A 345 40.64 6.11 -14.23
C ASN A 345 41.41 7.40 -14.56
N PRO A 346 41.81 8.24 -13.58
CA PRO A 346 42.71 9.37 -13.78
C PRO A 346 43.95 9.11 -14.65
N ASP A 347 44.51 7.90 -14.63
CA ASP A 347 45.65 7.52 -15.46
C ASP A 347 45.30 7.30 -16.95
N SER A 348 44.02 7.33 -17.32
CA SER A 348 43.48 7.09 -18.66
C SER A 348 43.75 5.69 -19.24
N ARG A 349 44.23 4.74 -18.45
CA ARG A 349 44.59 3.38 -18.89
C ARG A 349 43.52 2.34 -18.58
N ALA A 350 42.51 2.70 -17.79
CA ALA A 350 41.41 1.83 -17.43
C ALA A 350 40.08 2.59 -17.38
N PHE A 351 38.98 1.87 -17.55
CA PHE A 351 37.65 2.39 -17.27
C PHE A 351 36.72 1.32 -16.70
N ALA A 352 35.74 1.75 -15.91
CA ALA A 352 34.70 0.89 -15.37
C ALA A 352 33.33 1.32 -15.89
N CYS A 353 32.46 0.33 -16.10
CA CYS A 353 31.06 0.56 -16.44
C CYS A 353 30.18 -0.58 -15.92
N ARG A 354 28.88 -0.32 -15.85
CA ARG A 354 27.88 -1.34 -15.60
C ARG A 354 27.36 -1.86 -16.94
N ALA A 355 27.57 -3.14 -17.21
CA ALA A 355 27.38 -3.70 -18.54
C ALA A 355 27.08 -5.19 -18.50
N ARG A 356 26.70 -5.74 -19.65
CA ARG A 356 26.36 -7.15 -19.84
C ARG A 356 27.34 -7.79 -20.81
N MET A 357 27.91 -8.94 -20.49
CA MET A 357 28.85 -9.63 -21.38
C MET A 357 28.12 -10.75 -22.14
N GLY A 358 27.81 -10.52 -23.41
CA GLY A 358 26.98 -11.42 -24.20
C GLY A 358 25.49 -11.38 -23.85
N GLU A 359 24.69 -12.19 -24.55
CA GLU A 359 23.22 -12.11 -24.52
C GLU A 359 22.56 -12.90 -23.36
N ASP A 360 23.30 -13.78 -22.68
CA ASP A 360 22.75 -14.65 -21.62
C ASP A 360 23.22 -14.27 -20.21
N GLN A 361 24.16 -13.33 -20.08
CA GLN A 361 24.69 -12.94 -18.77
C GLN A 361 23.86 -11.83 -18.13
N ALA A 362 23.87 -11.80 -16.79
CA ALA A 362 23.31 -10.70 -16.03
C ALA A 362 24.17 -9.43 -16.19
N VAL A 363 23.55 -8.27 -15.94
CA VAL A 363 24.26 -6.99 -15.88
C VAL A 363 25.14 -6.97 -14.63
N ASP A 364 26.42 -6.66 -14.80
CA ASP A 364 27.41 -6.57 -13.72
C ASP A 364 28.36 -5.37 -13.91
N TYR A 365 29.29 -5.16 -13.00
CA TYR A 365 30.33 -4.15 -13.11
C TYR A 365 31.57 -4.74 -13.76
N TRP A 366 32.04 -4.08 -14.82
CA TRP A 366 33.19 -4.50 -15.59
C TRP A 366 34.27 -3.44 -15.52
N LEU A 367 35.52 -3.88 -15.42
CA LEU A 367 36.70 -3.04 -15.54
C LEU A 367 37.47 -3.49 -16.78
N TRP A 368 37.76 -2.54 -17.67
CA TRP A 368 38.72 -2.74 -18.75
C TRP A 368 40.01 -2.01 -18.41
N HIS A 369 41.14 -2.65 -18.72
CA HIS A 369 42.47 -2.05 -18.59
C HIS A 369 43.29 -2.32 -19.85
N ALA A 370 44.02 -1.31 -20.34
CA ALA A 370 44.76 -1.37 -21.61
C ALA A 370 45.68 -2.61 -21.73
N ASP A 371 46.42 -2.95 -20.67
CA ASP A 371 47.36 -4.08 -20.70
C ASP A 371 46.73 -5.45 -20.33
N ARG A 372 45.57 -5.46 -19.66
CA ARG A 372 45.01 -6.66 -19.02
C ARG A 372 43.68 -7.11 -19.65
N GLY A 373 43.05 -6.25 -20.44
CA GLY A 373 41.73 -6.49 -21.00
C GLY A 373 40.62 -6.38 -19.97
N TRP A 374 39.55 -7.14 -20.19
CA TRP A 374 38.35 -7.13 -19.36
C TRP A 374 38.47 -8.02 -18.13
N GLN A 375 37.97 -7.50 -17.01
CA GLN A 375 37.73 -8.28 -15.80
C GLN A 375 36.37 -7.89 -15.18
N THR A 376 35.68 -8.88 -14.64
CA THR A 376 34.51 -8.66 -13.79
C THR A 376 34.96 -8.10 -12.46
N LEU A 377 34.27 -7.06 -11.97
CA LEU A 377 34.50 -6.57 -10.63
C LEU A 377 33.77 -7.44 -9.60
N PRO A 378 34.24 -7.48 -8.35
CA PRO A 378 33.56 -8.17 -7.26
C PRO A 378 32.12 -7.67 -7.08
N ARG A 379 31.22 -8.55 -6.62
CA ARG A 379 29.88 -8.11 -6.21
C ARG A 379 30.00 -6.99 -5.17
N PRO A 380 29.35 -5.83 -5.39
CA PRO A 380 29.50 -4.69 -4.50
C PRO A 380 29.06 -4.96 -3.06
N TRP A 381 28.08 -5.84 -2.89
CA TRP A 381 27.43 -6.08 -1.60
C TRP A 381 26.90 -7.50 -1.47
N ILE A 382 26.95 -8.04 -0.25
CA ILE A 382 26.27 -9.28 0.15
C ILE A 382 25.21 -8.89 1.17
N SER A 383 23.93 -9.02 0.80
CA SER A 383 22.80 -8.69 1.66
C SER A 383 22.63 -9.70 2.80
N THR A 384 22.19 -9.20 3.96
CA THR A 384 21.78 -10.02 5.10
C THR A 384 20.48 -9.50 5.67
N ASP A 385 19.58 -10.40 6.09
CA ASP A 385 18.21 -10.07 6.50
C ASP A 385 18.12 -9.12 7.71
N ASN A 386 19.14 -9.11 8.57
CA ASN A 386 19.16 -8.32 9.81
C ASN A 386 19.87 -6.96 9.66
N GLU A 387 20.45 -6.64 8.50
CA GLU A 387 21.10 -5.34 8.24
C GLU A 387 20.18 -4.41 7.42
N PRO A 388 20.45 -3.09 7.39
CA PRO A 388 19.80 -2.19 6.45
C PRO A 388 19.90 -2.71 5.02
N SER A 389 18.77 -2.70 4.31
CA SER A 389 18.76 -3.09 2.90
C SER A 389 19.38 -1.98 2.06
N LEU A 390 20.26 -2.36 1.14
CA LEU A 390 20.97 -1.44 0.25
C LEU A 390 20.30 -1.37 -1.13
N GLY A 391 20.17 -0.15 -1.63
CA GLY A 391 19.57 0.13 -2.93
C GLY A 391 20.58 0.44 -4.04
N TRP A 392 20.03 0.99 -5.14
CA TRP A 392 20.70 1.20 -6.42
C TRP A 392 22.14 1.73 -6.31
N SER A 393 23.06 1.11 -7.07
CA SER A 393 24.52 1.24 -6.96
C SER A 393 25.17 1.88 -8.21
N GLU A 394 24.86 3.13 -8.57
CA GLU A 394 25.40 3.73 -9.80
C GLU A 394 26.90 4.05 -9.71
N PRO A 395 27.71 3.82 -10.77
CA PRO A 395 29.12 4.20 -10.76
C PRO A 395 29.33 5.72 -10.57
N LEU A 396 30.20 6.10 -9.63
CA LEU A 396 30.53 7.51 -9.34
C LEU A 396 31.97 7.90 -9.70
N ALA A 397 32.94 7.07 -9.31
CA ALA A 397 34.36 7.35 -9.54
C ALA A 397 35.17 6.07 -9.60
N LEU A 398 36.24 6.07 -10.39
CA LEU A 398 37.23 5.01 -10.48
C LEU A 398 38.60 5.57 -10.09
N ASP A 399 39.32 4.88 -9.23
CA ASP A 399 40.74 5.12 -8.95
C ASP A 399 41.54 3.80 -9.03
N ASP A 400 42.82 3.84 -8.69
CA ASP A 400 43.73 2.68 -8.78
C ASP A 400 43.39 1.53 -7.81
N HIS A 401 42.49 1.75 -6.86
CA HIS A 401 42.19 0.81 -5.79
C HIS A 401 40.74 0.33 -5.79
N CYS A 402 39.80 1.20 -6.14
CA CYS A 402 38.37 0.91 -6.04
C CYS A 402 37.52 1.59 -7.11
N LEU A 403 36.37 0.96 -7.35
CA LEU A 403 35.22 1.57 -7.99
C LEU A 403 34.28 2.06 -6.89
N ARG A 404 33.97 3.37 -6.87
CA ARG A 404 32.96 3.94 -5.98
C ARG A 404 31.61 3.92 -6.63
N LEU A 405 30.63 3.36 -5.92
CA LEU A 405 29.23 3.32 -6.33
C LEU A 405 28.38 4.17 -5.39
N SER A 406 27.41 4.92 -5.92
CA SER A 406 26.37 5.62 -5.15
C SER A 406 25.37 4.61 -4.65
N SER A 407 25.03 4.56 -3.36
CA SER A 407 23.96 3.71 -2.85
C SER A 407 23.15 4.40 -1.75
N TYR A 408 22.17 3.69 -1.18
CA TYR A 408 21.34 4.18 -0.11
C TYR A 408 20.89 3.05 0.81
N PHE A 409 20.62 3.36 2.08
CA PHE A 409 19.89 2.46 2.97
C PHE A 409 18.39 2.66 2.87
N ASP A 410 17.66 1.57 3.06
CA ASP A 410 16.22 1.57 3.29
C ASP A 410 15.84 2.50 4.44
N TYR A 411 14.61 3.01 4.38
CA TYR A 411 13.98 3.63 5.52
C TYR A 411 13.15 2.62 6.31
N PRO A 412 13.55 2.30 7.56
CA PRO A 412 12.72 1.52 8.46
C PRO A 412 11.53 2.36 8.98
N GLN A 413 10.30 1.89 8.77
CA GLN A 413 9.09 2.57 9.25
C GLN A 413 8.19 1.62 10.03
N PRO A 414 7.74 1.98 11.24
CA PRO A 414 6.71 1.21 11.94
C PRO A 414 5.41 1.13 11.14
N ASP A 415 4.71 0.00 11.20
CA ASP A 415 3.50 -0.28 10.42
C ASP A 415 2.27 0.56 10.80
N ARG A 416 2.31 1.28 11.94
CA ARG A 416 1.25 2.18 12.41
C ARG A 416 1.76 3.60 12.70
N GLY A 417 2.64 4.10 11.85
CA GLY A 417 3.15 5.46 11.91
C GLY A 417 4.27 5.61 12.94
N ARG A 418 3.97 6.14 14.14
CA ARG A 418 4.97 6.34 15.21
C ARG A 418 5.20 5.11 16.09
N TYR A 419 4.45 4.04 15.86
CA TYR A 419 4.61 2.78 16.57
C TYR A 419 4.20 1.63 15.66
N GLY A 420 4.45 0.40 16.09
CA GLY A 420 4.05 -0.74 15.28
C GLY A 420 4.41 -2.09 15.85
N TYR A 421 3.99 -3.12 15.13
CA TYR A 421 4.38 -4.51 15.33
C TYR A 421 5.18 -5.08 14.15
N GLY A 422 5.22 -4.34 13.05
CA GLY A 422 6.14 -4.54 11.94
C GLY A 422 7.05 -3.33 11.76
N LEU A 423 8.21 -3.56 11.15
CA LEU A 423 9.13 -2.52 10.73
C LEU A 423 9.43 -2.71 9.24
N TYR A 424 8.82 -1.89 8.40
CA TYR A 424 8.91 -2.01 6.94
C TYR A 424 10.12 -1.27 6.39
N SER A 425 10.71 -1.80 5.32
CA SER A 425 11.80 -1.19 4.56
C SER A 425 11.26 -0.44 3.35
N ILE A 426 11.34 0.89 3.38
CA ILE A 426 10.94 1.76 2.27
C ILE A 426 12.17 2.10 1.42
N HIS A 427 12.09 1.83 0.12
CA HIS A 427 13.19 2.01 -0.86
C HIS A 427 12.99 3.23 -1.78
N SER A 428 12.20 4.21 -1.34
CA SER A 428 12.00 5.48 -2.02
C SER A 428 12.07 6.63 -1.04
N ASP A 429 12.38 7.82 -1.56
CA ASP A 429 12.18 9.06 -0.82
C ASP A 429 10.67 9.19 -0.50
N CYS A 430 10.35 9.71 0.68
CA CYS A 430 8.96 9.73 1.18
C CYS A 430 8.68 10.94 2.07
N ASP A 431 7.40 11.20 2.27
CA ASP A 431 6.94 12.23 3.20
C ASP A 431 7.18 11.81 4.65
N TYR A 432 7.61 12.79 5.46
CA TYR A 432 7.98 12.58 6.85
C TYR A 432 7.44 13.68 7.75
N GLN A 433 7.03 13.30 8.96
CA GLN A 433 6.55 14.22 9.99
C GLN A 433 7.72 14.92 10.70
N VAL A 434 7.88 16.22 10.49
CA VAL A 434 8.93 17.03 11.14
C VAL A 434 8.45 17.80 12.39
N GLY A 435 7.16 17.69 12.70
CA GLY A 435 6.55 18.28 13.89
C GLY A 435 5.08 18.60 13.70
N HIS A 436 4.57 19.52 14.52
CA HIS A 436 3.17 19.94 14.49
C HIS A 436 3.04 21.46 14.42
N ALA A 437 1.98 21.93 13.78
CA ALA A 437 1.51 23.31 13.89
C ALA A 437 0.86 23.54 15.27
N PRO A 438 0.62 24.81 15.70
CA PRO A 438 0.03 25.10 17.03
C PRO A 438 -1.34 24.44 17.30
N ASN A 439 -2.11 24.17 16.25
CA ASN A 439 -3.39 23.47 16.29
C ASN A 439 -3.25 21.94 16.20
N GLY A 440 -2.04 21.40 16.21
CA GLY A 440 -1.77 19.96 16.18
C GLY A 440 -1.73 19.31 14.79
N ARG A 441 -1.91 20.08 13.70
CA ARG A 441 -1.75 19.56 12.34
C ARG A 441 -0.31 19.13 12.07
N ILE A 442 -0.12 17.98 11.44
CA ILE A 442 1.21 17.47 11.05
C ILE A 442 1.89 18.49 10.12
N ARG A 443 3.17 18.76 10.38
CA ARG A 443 4.07 19.41 9.43
C ARG A 443 4.84 18.35 8.69
N VAL A 444 4.68 18.33 7.37
CA VAL A 444 5.35 17.39 6.48
C VAL A 444 6.59 18.03 5.89
N ALA A 445 7.64 17.24 5.75
CA ALA A 445 8.75 17.54 4.87
C ALA A 445 9.11 16.28 4.08
N GLU A 446 9.73 16.48 2.92
CA GLU A 446 10.36 15.39 2.20
C GLU A 446 11.51 14.81 3.04
N ARG A 447 11.66 13.50 2.98
CA ARG A 447 12.80 12.79 3.53
C ARG A 447 13.48 11.98 2.44
N GLN A 448 14.77 12.25 2.33
CA GLN A 448 15.65 11.48 1.46
C GLN A 448 16.17 10.25 2.19
N LEU A 449 16.33 9.16 1.45
CA LEU A 449 17.00 7.96 1.94
C LEU A 449 18.45 8.28 2.36
N THR A 450 18.98 7.49 3.29
CA THR A 450 20.35 7.67 3.78
C THR A 450 21.33 7.31 2.68
N ARG A 451 21.94 8.32 2.07
CA ARG A 451 22.90 8.15 0.97
C ARG A 451 24.24 7.65 1.51
N VAL A 452 24.77 6.62 0.86
CA VAL A 452 26.09 6.04 1.15
C VAL A 452 26.86 5.84 -0.15
N GLN A 453 28.16 5.55 -0.05
CA GLN A 453 28.95 5.09 -1.17
C GLN A 453 29.56 3.73 -0.85
N LEU A 454 29.67 2.88 -1.85
CA LEU A 454 30.35 1.60 -1.75
C LEU A 454 31.69 1.72 -2.47
N ALA A 455 32.80 1.59 -1.75
CA ALA A 455 34.14 1.52 -2.32
C ALA A 455 34.47 0.04 -2.56
N VAL A 456 34.16 -0.42 -3.78
CA VAL A 456 34.33 -1.81 -4.21
C VAL A 456 35.78 -2.01 -4.70
N PRO A 457 36.56 -2.95 -4.14
CA PRO A 457 37.92 -3.16 -4.57
C PRO A 457 37.98 -3.65 -6.03
N LEU A 458 39.03 -3.28 -6.77
CA LEU A 458 39.19 -3.70 -8.17
C LEU A 458 39.59 -5.19 -8.35
N THR A 459 39.92 -5.86 -7.25
CA THR A 459 40.37 -7.26 -7.22
C THR A 459 39.72 -8.00 -6.08
N GLY A 460 39.56 -9.32 -6.21
CA GLY A 460 39.02 -10.21 -5.19
C GLY A 460 37.74 -10.89 -5.66
N GLU A 461 37.17 -11.73 -4.79
CA GLU A 461 35.99 -12.55 -5.11
C GLU A 461 34.66 -11.97 -4.60
N GLY A 462 34.70 -10.79 -3.96
CA GLY A 462 33.48 -10.13 -3.46
C GLY A 462 32.93 -10.75 -2.19
N GLN A 463 33.82 -11.22 -1.32
CA GLN A 463 33.47 -11.82 -0.02
C GLN A 463 32.91 -10.77 0.95
N ARG A 464 32.22 -11.23 2.01
CA ARG A 464 31.64 -10.35 3.01
C ARG A 464 32.75 -9.48 3.62
N GLY A 465 32.49 -8.17 3.69
CA GLY A 465 33.44 -7.20 4.24
C GLY A 465 34.53 -6.71 3.28
N ALA A 466 34.59 -7.20 2.03
CA ALA A 466 35.56 -6.71 1.05
C ALA A 466 35.30 -5.26 0.60
N THR A 467 34.03 -4.85 0.56
CA THR A 467 33.62 -3.49 0.21
C THR A 467 33.59 -2.60 1.45
N VAL A 468 34.22 -1.43 1.35
CA VAL A 468 34.13 -0.40 2.40
C VAL A 468 32.88 0.45 2.15
N VAL A 469 32.07 0.66 3.18
CA VAL A 469 30.88 1.53 3.11
C VAL A 469 31.25 2.91 3.62
N GLU A 470 30.95 3.95 2.83
CA GLU A 470 31.23 5.34 3.17
C GLU A 470 29.92 6.10 3.42
N SER A 471 29.81 6.78 4.56
CA SER A 471 28.63 7.57 4.92
C SER A 471 28.39 8.73 3.96
N ALA A 472 27.23 9.39 4.08
CA ALA A 472 27.05 10.76 3.61
C ALA A 472 28.20 11.69 4.13
N PRO A 473 28.56 12.75 3.39
CA PRO A 473 29.66 13.62 3.80
C PRO A 473 29.32 14.38 5.08
N LEU A 474 30.26 14.41 6.01
CA LEU A 474 30.27 15.28 7.18
C LEU A 474 30.79 16.68 6.79
N THR A 475 30.74 17.62 7.73
CA THR A 475 31.36 18.95 7.58
C THR A 475 32.83 18.79 7.17
N GLY A 476 33.25 19.47 6.09
CA GLY A 476 34.59 19.30 5.49
C GLY A 476 34.66 18.25 4.38
N LYS A 477 33.52 17.68 3.95
CA LYS A 477 33.39 16.67 2.88
C LYS A 477 34.03 15.31 3.19
N THR A 478 34.52 15.10 4.42
CA THR A 478 34.98 13.80 4.90
C THR A 478 33.81 12.84 5.04
N ARG A 479 33.97 11.58 4.64
CA ARG A 479 32.99 10.52 4.86
C ARG A 479 33.49 9.60 5.97
N ALA A 480 32.58 9.13 6.82
CA ALA A 480 32.90 8.05 7.75
C ALA A 480 33.02 6.74 6.95
N GLN A 481 34.09 5.98 7.19
CA GLN A 481 34.34 4.70 6.55
C GLN A 481 34.01 3.57 7.53
N PHE A 482 33.17 2.64 7.09
CA PHE A 482 32.77 1.45 7.82
C PHE A 482 33.47 0.24 7.20
N ILE A 483 34.35 -0.38 7.98
CA ILE A 483 35.17 -1.52 7.55
C ILE A 483 34.75 -2.72 8.39
N TRP A 484 34.20 -3.73 7.73
CA TRP A 484 33.72 -4.96 8.36
C TRP A 484 34.84 -5.64 9.16
N GLN A 485 34.48 -6.24 10.29
CA GLN A 485 35.40 -6.96 11.17
C GLN A 485 34.95 -8.40 11.38
N GLN A 486 33.67 -8.60 11.69
CA GLN A 486 33.10 -9.89 12.04
C GLN A 486 31.58 -9.88 11.93
N ASP A 487 30.96 -11.06 11.96
CA ASP A 487 29.52 -11.21 12.17
C ASP A 487 29.24 -11.83 13.53
N ASN A 488 28.10 -11.49 14.14
CA ASN A 488 27.60 -12.24 15.29
C ASN A 488 26.80 -13.49 14.87
N SER A 489 26.35 -14.26 15.85
CA SER A 489 25.61 -15.52 15.65
C SER A 489 24.27 -15.37 14.93
N VAL A 490 23.75 -14.14 14.81
CA VAL A 490 22.48 -13.83 14.11
C VAL A 490 22.73 -13.16 12.76
N GLY A 491 23.99 -13.13 12.30
CA GLY A 491 24.37 -12.63 10.98
C GLY A 491 24.45 -11.11 10.85
N LEU A 492 24.40 -10.35 11.96
CA LEU A 492 24.69 -8.91 11.97
C LEU A 492 26.20 -8.67 11.89
N GLY A 493 26.62 -7.80 10.98
CA GLY A 493 28.00 -7.38 10.83
C GLY A 493 28.41 -6.31 11.85
N GLY A 494 29.61 -6.48 12.40
CA GLY A 494 30.32 -5.50 13.20
C GLY A 494 31.39 -4.78 12.38
N TYR A 495 31.37 -3.46 12.43
CA TYR A 495 32.22 -2.59 11.62
C TYR A 495 33.07 -1.69 12.51
N SER A 496 34.35 -1.52 12.15
CA SER A 496 35.12 -0.37 12.65
C SER A 496 34.70 0.88 11.89
N CYS A 497 34.67 2.03 12.58
CA CYS A 497 34.27 3.30 11.97
C CYS A 497 35.44 4.30 12.05
N ARG A 498 35.81 4.88 10.90
CA ARG A 498 36.88 5.88 10.81
C ARG A 498 36.38 7.16 10.14
N ILE A 499 36.57 8.30 10.77
CA ILE A 499 36.25 9.64 10.25
C ILE A 499 37.55 10.40 10.03
N GLY A 500 38.03 10.46 8.79
CA GLY A 500 39.34 11.05 8.49
C GLY A 500 40.47 10.28 9.20
N ASP A 501 41.21 10.96 10.07
CA ASP A 501 42.25 10.38 10.93
C ASP A 501 41.69 9.81 12.25
N TRP A 502 40.42 10.02 12.55
CA TRP A 502 39.80 9.60 13.80
C TRP A 502 39.16 8.22 13.68
N THR A 503 39.80 7.20 14.24
CA THR A 503 39.16 5.89 14.44
C THR A 503 38.30 5.93 15.70
N LEU A 504 37.01 5.67 15.56
CA LEU A 504 36.10 5.59 16.70
C LEU A 504 36.37 4.32 17.52
N PRO A 505 36.44 4.41 18.86
CA PRO A 505 36.61 3.23 19.70
C PRO A 505 35.39 2.32 19.63
N GLY A 506 35.61 1.00 19.58
CA GLY A 506 34.55 0.00 19.56
C GLY A 506 34.18 -0.50 18.17
N VAL A 507 33.13 -1.32 18.12
CA VAL A 507 32.57 -1.93 16.91
C VAL A 507 31.12 -1.48 16.79
N TRP A 508 30.67 -1.20 15.56
CA TRP A 508 29.41 -0.54 15.26
C TRP A 508 28.59 -1.37 14.28
N LEU A 509 27.27 -1.29 14.36
CA LEU A 509 26.40 -1.77 13.29
C LEU A 509 26.50 -0.83 12.08
N LEU A 510 26.13 -1.36 10.91
CA LEU A 510 26.15 -0.58 9.66
C LEU A 510 25.12 0.57 9.64
N ASP A 511 24.00 0.41 10.35
CA ASP A 511 22.93 1.41 10.37
C ASP A 511 23.40 2.72 11.05
N HIS A 512 23.56 3.77 10.25
CA HIS A 512 24.05 5.07 10.69
C HIS A 512 23.27 6.23 10.04
N ARG A 513 23.21 7.39 10.69
CA ARG A 513 22.62 8.61 10.12
C ARG A 513 23.56 9.80 10.31
N VAL A 514 23.86 10.52 9.24
CA VAL A 514 24.55 11.81 9.34
C VAL A 514 23.49 12.89 9.52
N SER A 515 23.67 13.78 10.49
CA SER A 515 22.76 14.92 10.69
C SER A 515 22.74 15.81 9.44
N ASP A 516 21.61 16.44 9.15
CA ASP A 516 21.48 17.46 8.09
C ASP A 516 22.57 18.56 8.11
N SER A 517 23.08 18.92 9.29
CA SER A 517 24.18 19.88 9.47
C SER A 517 25.56 19.35 9.06
N GLY A 518 25.69 18.03 8.85
CA GLY A 518 26.95 17.32 8.62
C GLY A 518 27.88 17.24 9.84
N ARG A 519 27.50 17.80 11.01
CA ARG A 519 28.36 17.79 12.21
C ARG A 519 28.39 16.44 12.91
N TYR A 520 27.24 15.77 12.98
CA TYR A 520 27.05 14.59 13.80
C TYR A 520 26.82 13.35 12.93
N ILE A 521 27.25 12.19 13.43
CA ILE A 521 26.86 10.88 12.94
C ILE A 521 26.31 10.04 14.10
N ALA A 522 25.10 9.51 13.94
CA ALA A 522 24.48 8.58 14.86
C ALA A 522 24.83 7.14 14.49
N LEU A 523 25.14 6.33 15.50
CA LEU A 523 25.65 4.97 15.40
C LEU A 523 24.95 4.07 16.44
N ILE A 524 24.85 2.78 16.12
CA ILE A 524 24.42 1.74 17.06
C ILE A 524 25.62 0.85 17.39
N PRO A 525 25.98 0.65 18.67
CA PRO A 525 27.05 -0.28 19.05
C PRO A 525 26.75 -1.72 18.61
N PHE A 526 27.78 -2.43 18.13
CA PHE A 526 27.69 -3.86 17.89
C PHE A 526 27.78 -4.64 19.21
N ALA A 527 27.00 -5.71 19.34
CA ALA A 527 27.02 -6.60 20.49
C ALA A 527 26.94 -8.08 20.03
N GLU A 528 27.54 -8.95 20.84
CA GLU A 528 27.44 -10.40 20.66
C GLU A 528 26.38 -10.98 21.59
N SER A 529 25.67 -12.00 21.10
CA SER A 529 24.69 -12.75 21.90
C SER A 529 25.34 -13.27 23.20
N PRO A 530 24.68 -13.15 24.36
CA PRO A 530 23.25 -12.86 24.57
C PRO A 530 22.86 -11.37 24.56
N ALA A 531 23.81 -10.46 24.36
CA ALA A 531 23.58 -9.03 24.42
C ALA A 531 23.09 -8.44 23.08
N VAL A 532 22.43 -7.30 23.18
CA VAL A 532 22.11 -6.38 22.08
C VAL A 532 22.58 -4.97 22.45
N ALA A 533 22.50 -4.03 21.50
CA ALA A 533 22.77 -2.63 21.80
C ALA A 533 21.81 -2.11 22.89
N GLY A 534 22.35 -1.50 23.94
CA GLY A 534 21.57 -0.90 25.03
C GLY A 534 21.45 0.62 24.98
N HIS A 535 21.97 1.25 23.93
CA HIS A 535 21.93 2.69 23.70
C HIS A 535 22.30 3.00 22.24
N VAL A 536 22.09 4.25 21.83
CA VAL A 536 22.70 4.81 20.61
C VAL A 536 23.82 5.77 20.98
N VAL A 537 24.74 5.98 20.04
CA VAL A 537 25.86 6.91 20.21
C VAL A 537 25.84 7.95 19.11
N VAL A 538 26.06 9.21 19.45
CA VAL A 538 26.31 10.28 18.48
C VAL A 538 27.77 10.68 18.54
N ALA A 539 28.49 10.52 17.43
CA ALA A 539 29.83 11.06 17.27
C ALA A 539 29.74 12.52 16.81
N ASP A 540 30.27 13.44 17.61
CA ASP A 540 30.46 14.84 17.23
C ASP A 540 31.80 14.95 16.48
N ALA A 541 31.76 14.97 15.15
CA ALA A 541 32.97 14.98 14.34
C ALA A 541 33.79 16.27 14.49
N LYS A 542 33.14 17.37 14.92
CA LYS A 542 33.82 18.65 15.15
C LYS A 542 34.60 18.64 16.46
N GLU A 543 33.97 18.21 17.55
CA GLU A 543 34.58 18.18 18.89
C GLU A 543 35.35 16.88 19.16
N ARG A 544 35.30 15.91 18.23
CA ARG A 544 35.91 14.56 18.31
C ARG A 544 35.55 13.83 19.61
N GLN A 545 34.27 13.81 19.94
CA GLN A 545 33.73 13.14 21.14
C GLN A 545 32.54 12.23 20.81
N LEU A 546 32.28 11.27 21.70
CA LEU A 546 31.13 10.36 21.63
C LEU A 546 30.13 10.72 22.71
N LEU A 547 28.86 10.82 22.34
CA LEU A 547 27.73 11.15 23.22
C LEU A 547 26.79 9.95 23.28
N ASN A 548 26.66 9.33 24.44
CA ASN A 548 25.79 8.16 24.65
C ASN A 548 24.37 8.60 25.00
N SER A 549 23.38 7.84 24.52
CA SER A 549 21.99 8.00 24.94
C SER A 549 21.75 7.43 26.33
N PRO A 550 20.64 7.83 26.98
CA PRO A 550 20.07 7.03 28.05
C PRO A 550 19.80 5.59 27.58
N PRO A 551 19.69 4.61 28.51
CA PRO A 551 19.39 3.23 28.17
C PRO A 551 18.11 3.09 27.34
N LEU A 552 18.20 2.36 26.22
CA LEU A 552 17.10 2.03 25.32
C LEU A 552 17.52 0.82 24.46
N LEU A 553 16.59 0.04 23.93
CA LEU A 553 16.88 -1.03 22.99
C LEU A 553 16.63 -0.53 21.55
N PRO A 554 17.65 -0.07 20.80
CA PRO A 554 17.45 0.44 19.46
C PRO A 554 17.29 -0.71 18.47
N ALA A 555 16.23 -0.68 17.68
CA ALA A 555 16.06 -1.56 16.53
C ALA A 555 16.75 -0.98 15.29
N ARG A 556 16.45 0.28 14.96
CA ARG A 556 16.96 0.98 13.77
C ARG A 556 17.03 2.48 13.99
N LEU A 557 17.93 3.16 13.28
CA LEU A 557 17.96 4.63 13.24
C LEU A 557 16.95 5.14 12.21
N LEU A 558 16.14 6.14 12.58
CA LEU A 558 15.10 6.66 11.70
C LEU A 558 15.57 7.92 10.98
N ASP A 559 15.82 9.01 11.70
CA ASP A 559 16.18 10.29 11.08
C ASP A 559 17.11 11.13 11.97
N PHE A 560 17.82 12.11 11.39
CA PHE A 560 18.69 13.02 12.15
C PHE A 560 18.64 14.45 11.58
N ARG A 561 17.82 15.30 12.19
CA ARG A 561 17.59 16.70 11.77
C ARG A 561 17.94 17.68 12.87
N GLY A 562 18.83 18.61 12.57
CA GLY A 562 19.41 19.54 13.54
C GLY A 562 19.93 18.79 14.77
N PRO A 563 19.50 19.15 15.99
CA PRO A 563 19.87 18.43 17.20
C PRO A 563 18.96 17.24 17.52
N ARG A 564 18.03 16.82 16.65
CA ARG A 564 17.08 15.74 16.96
C ARG A 564 17.43 14.47 16.21
N LEU A 565 17.67 13.40 16.98
CA LEU A 565 17.86 12.04 16.49
C LEU A 565 16.59 11.24 16.78
N SER A 566 16.04 10.62 15.74
CA SER A 566 14.86 9.77 15.82
C SER A 566 15.27 8.30 15.68
N VAL A 567 14.80 7.45 16.58
CA VAL A 567 15.20 6.03 16.71
C VAL A 567 13.96 5.15 16.87
N ALA A 568 13.91 4.02 16.17
CA ALA A 568 12.92 2.98 16.46
C ALA A 568 13.46 2.11 17.58
N VAL A 569 12.69 1.95 18.65
CA VAL A 569 13.10 1.23 19.85
C VAL A 569 12.14 0.10 20.17
N ILE A 570 12.67 -1.00 20.68
CA ILE A 570 11.89 -2.13 21.16
C ILE A 570 11.46 -1.83 22.59
N ARG A 571 10.13 -1.79 22.80
CA ARG A 571 9.52 -1.47 24.09
C ARG A 571 8.89 -2.68 24.78
N GLY A 572 8.65 -3.75 24.06
CA GLY A 572 8.07 -4.98 24.60
C GLY A 572 7.61 -5.94 23.53
N ARG A 573 6.79 -6.91 23.95
CA ARG A 573 6.07 -7.85 23.09
C ARG A 573 4.60 -7.88 23.45
N LEU A 574 3.78 -8.12 22.45
CA LEU A 574 2.36 -8.38 22.60
C LEU A 574 2.05 -9.79 22.09
N ASP A 575 1.27 -10.55 22.86
CA ASP A 575 0.76 -11.84 22.41
C ASP A 575 0.02 -11.72 21.05
N GLN A 576 0.21 -12.69 20.17
CA GLN A 576 -0.25 -12.63 18.78
C GLN A 576 -1.78 -12.49 18.67
N ASP A 577 -2.52 -13.16 19.55
CA ASP A 577 -4.00 -13.16 19.57
C ASP A 577 -4.58 -11.94 20.29
N ARG A 578 -3.75 -11.11 20.93
CA ARG A 578 -4.21 -9.98 21.74
C ARG A 578 -4.32 -8.71 20.90
N GLN A 579 -5.45 -8.03 21.04
CA GLN A 579 -5.68 -6.74 20.39
C GLN A 579 -4.87 -5.62 21.07
N SER A 580 -4.15 -4.85 20.27
CA SER A 580 -3.43 -3.65 20.72
C SER A 580 -4.38 -2.49 20.99
N ASN A 581 -4.16 -1.74 22.06
CA ASN A 581 -4.83 -0.47 22.32
C ASN A 581 -3.87 0.54 22.99
N PRO A 582 -4.18 1.84 23.02
CA PRO A 582 -3.30 2.85 23.61
C PRO A 582 -2.93 2.66 25.09
N LEU A 583 -3.78 1.99 25.89
CA LEU A 583 -3.49 1.72 27.31
C LEU A 583 -2.53 0.52 27.48
N GLN A 584 -2.50 -0.38 26.51
CA GLN A 584 -1.68 -1.58 26.54
C GLN A 584 -1.17 -1.95 25.15
N ARG A 585 0.05 -1.49 24.84
CA ARG A 585 0.74 -1.79 23.58
C ARG A 585 1.54 -3.09 23.62
N PHE A 586 1.88 -3.56 24.82
CA PHE A 586 2.63 -4.79 25.07
C PHE A 586 2.22 -5.36 26.43
N ASP A 587 2.41 -6.66 26.63
CA ASP A 587 2.20 -7.36 27.90
C ASP A 587 3.47 -8.02 28.45
N GLN A 588 4.55 -8.01 27.67
CA GLN A 588 5.87 -8.46 28.10
C GLN A 588 6.88 -7.33 27.91
N ALA A 589 7.50 -6.87 29.00
CA ALA A 589 8.59 -5.90 28.96
C ALA A 589 9.90 -6.58 28.51
N PRO A 590 10.81 -5.85 27.82
CA PRO A 590 12.09 -6.41 27.43
C PRO A 590 13.00 -6.59 28.66
N PRO A 591 13.88 -7.61 28.66
CA PRO A 591 14.95 -7.70 29.65
C PRO A 591 16.01 -6.61 29.40
N GLU A 592 16.98 -6.52 30.30
CA GLU A 592 18.16 -5.65 30.13
C GLU A 592 18.93 -6.01 28.85
N ALA A 593 19.58 -5.01 28.25
CA ALA A 593 20.24 -5.16 26.95
C ALA A 593 21.28 -6.29 26.90
N ASN A 594 21.91 -6.62 28.03
CA ASN A 594 22.91 -7.69 28.12
C ASN A 594 22.33 -9.10 27.88
N ASP A 595 21.01 -9.27 28.01
CA ASP A 595 20.32 -10.57 27.90
C ASP A 595 19.15 -10.54 26.89
N ALA A 596 19.01 -9.46 26.11
CA ALA A 596 17.82 -9.25 25.27
C ALA A 596 17.89 -9.87 23.87
N ALA A 597 18.98 -10.54 23.47
CA ALA A 597 19.11 -11.08 22.11
C ALA A 597 17.98 -12.07 21.75
N GLU A 598 17.64 -13.01 22.64
CA GLU A 598 16.53 -13.95 22.42
C GLU A 598 15.17 -13.25 22.45
N PHE A 599 15.04 -12.17 23.23
CA PHE A 599 13.83 -11.36 23.25
C PHE A 599 13.61 -10.62 21.93
N CYS A 600 14.66 -10.24 21.20
CA CYS A 600 14.56 -9.52 19.92
C CYS A 600 14.32 -10.43 18.70
N GLN A 601 14.39 -11.76 18.85
CA GLN A 601 14.18 -12.70 17.73
C GLN A 601 12.68 -12.88 17.39
N PRO A 602 12.30 -13.06 16.12
CA PRO A 602 10.91 -13.37 15.76
C PRO A 602 10.35 -14.58 16.51
N ARG A 603 9.07 -14.51 16.95
CA ARG A 603 8.36 -15.62 17.60
C ARG A 603 6.97 -15.76 16.99
N ALA A 604 6.45 -16.98 16.94
CA ALA A 604 5.14 -17.25 16.36
C ALA A 604 3.97 -16.88 17.30
N ASP A 605 4.23 -16.87 18.61
CA ASP A 605 3.25 -16.63 19.67
C ASP A 605 3.09 -15.15 20.03
N SER A 606 4.03 -14.30 19.60
CA SER A 606 4.13 -12.92 20.04
C SER A 606 4.84 -12.05 19.01
N ARG A 607 4.47 -10.77 19.01
CA ARG A 607 5.00 -9.74 18.11
C ARG A 607 5.74 -8.68 18.90
N LEU A 608 6.88 -8.22 18.37
CA LEU A 608 7.64 -7.12 18.97
C LEU A 608 6.84 -5.82 18.85
N TYR A 609 6.90 -4.98 19.89
CA TYR A 609 6.35 -3.64 19.88
C TYR A 609 7.48 -2.63 19.66
N TYR A 610 7.44 -1.97 18.50
CA TYR A 610 8.32 -0.89 18.12
C TYR A 610 7.66 0.45 18.40
N GLU A 611 8.44 1.37 18.95
CA GLU A 611 8.00 2.74 19.21
C GLU A 611 9.04 3.73 18.68
N TRP A 612 8.57 4.90 18.29
CA TRP A 612 9.43 6.00 17.93
C TRP A 612 9.92 6.77 19.15
N CYS A 613 11.24 6.83 19.33
CA CYS A 613 11.90 7.61 20.36
C CYS A 613 12.68 8.77 19.74
N GLU A 614 12.48 9.98 20.25
CA GLU A 614 13.27 11.14 19.87
C GLU A 614 14.29 11.49 20.96
N LEU A 615 15.51 11.79 20.54
CA LEU A 615 16.61 12.20 21.40
C LEU A 615 17.07 13.60 20.98
N ASN A 616 17.32 14.47 21.94
CA ASN A 616 17.94 15.76 21.71
C ASN A 616 19.45 15.68 21.98
N VAL A 617 20.24 16.21 21.04
CA VAL A 617 21.69 16.32 21.10
C VAL A 617 22.06 17.66 21.72
N SER A 618 22.80 17.61 22.82
CA SER A 618 23.38 18.78 23.47
C SER A 618 24.87 18.56 23.71
N PRO A 619 25.66 19.63 23.97
CA PRO A 619 27.05 19.48 24.39
C PRO A 619 27.23 18.62 25.65
N GLN A 620 26.21 18.50 26.50
CA GLN A 620 26.23 17.72 27.73
C GLN A 620 25.90 16.23 27.51
N GLY A 621 25.42 15.86 26.32
CA GLY A 621 24.99 14.50 25.99
C GLY A 621 23.61 14.45 25.33
N LEU A 622 23.12 13.22 25.17
CA LEU A 622 21.81 12.93 24.59
C LEU A 622 20.75 12.85 25.70
N THR A 623 19.58 13.42 25.44
CA THR A 623 18.42 13.35 26.36
C THR A 623 17.17 12.94 25.61
N THR A 624 16.39 12.02 26.17
CA THR A 624 15.10 11.62 25.60
C THR A 624 14.11 12.77 25.62
N LEU A 625 13.48 13.03 24.48
CA LEU A 625 12.36 13.96 24.38
C LEU A 625 11.05 13.22 24.72
N PRO A 626 10.10 13.89 25.40
CA PRO A 626 8.78 13.30 25.64
C PRO A 626 8.08 13.01 24.31
N ASP A 627 7.28 11.94 24.29
CA ASP A 627 6.42 11.55 23.17
C ASP A 627 5.16 12.43 23.07
N TRP A 628 4.94 13.30 24.06
CA TRP A 628 3.86 14.26 24.14
C TRP A 628 4.35 15.72 24.05
N ARG A 629 3.45 16.62 23.65
CA ARG A 629 3.71 18.07 23.61
C ARG A 629 2.77 18.85 24.52
N LEU A 630 3.26 19.95 25.08
CA LEU A 630 2.42 20.91 25.80
C LEU A 630 1.71 21.83 24.80
N VAL A 631 0.38 21.94 24.87
CA VAL A 631 -0.41 22.79 23.96
C VAL A 631 -1.11 23.92 24.69
N LYS A 632 -1.18 25.08 24.04
CA LYS A 632 -1.84 26.30 24.55
C LYS A 632 -3.10 26.68 23.78
N HIS A 633 -3.40 25.95 22.72
CA HIS A 633 -4.54 26.20 21.83
C HIS A 633 -5.39 24.93 21.71
N PRO A 634 -6.70 25.06 21.47
CA PRO A 634 -7.54 23.93 21.08
C PRO A 634 -6.93 23.22 19.88
N GLN A 635 -6.83 21.90 19.97
CA GLN A 635 -6.29 21.09 18.88
C GLN A 635 -7.38 20.85 17.83
N SER A 636 -6.97 20.71 16.57
CA SER A 636 -7.85 20.39 15.46
C SER A 636 -8.40 18.97 15.57
N ALA A 637 -9.54 18.69 14.94
CA ALA A 637 -10.09 17.34 14.77
C ALA A 637 -9.14 16.35 14.06
N ILE A 638 -8.18 16.86 13.29
CA ILE A 638 -7.14 16.07 12.62
C ILE A 638 -5.78 16.10 13.35
N ALA A 639 -5.74 16.65 14.56
CA ALA A 639 -4.48 16.82 15.28
C ALA A 639 -3.84 15.48 15.62
N ASP A 640 -2.55 15.38 15.33
CA ASP A 640 -1.78 14.15 15.46
C ASP A 640 -0.95 14.14 16.75
N GLY A 641 -0.61 12.95 17.25
CA GLY A 641 0.32 12.74 18.36
C GLY A 641 -0.23 13.13 19.74
N ASN A 642 0.50 12.72 20.79
CA ASN A 642 0.09 12.90 22.17
C ASN A 642 0.29 14.36 22.63
N PHE A 643 -0.61 14.88 23.47
CA PHE A 643 -0.48 16.23 24.00
C PHE A 643 -1.13 16.45 25.36
N VAL A 644 -0.59 17.40 26.11
CA VAL A 644 -1.12 17.88 27.39
C VAL A 644 -1.65 19.30 27.21
N GLN A 645 -2.92 19.52 27.58
CA GLN A 645 -3.55 20.83 27.61
C GLN A 645 -3.80 21.24 29.08
N PRO A 646 -3.02 22.20 29.63
CA PRO A 646 -3.26 22.73 30.96
C PRO A 646 -4.63 23.40 31.05
N ALA A 647 -5.25 23.29 32.23
CA ALA A 647 -6.45 24.04 32.51
C ALA A 647 -6.12 25.54 32.69
N PRO A 648 -7.04 26.48 32.38
CA PRO A 648 -6.76 27.92 32.47
C PRO A 648 -6.33 28.42 33.85
N THR A 649 -6.65 27.68 34.91
CA THR A 649 -6.27 28.00 36.30
C THR A 649 -4.93 27.40 36.71
N ASP A 650 -4.30 26.60 35.86
CA ASP A 650 -3.04 25.86 36.10
C ASP A 650 -3.10 24.89 37.30
N LYS A 651 -4.31 24.51 37.73
CA LYS A 651 -4.56 23.56 38.83
C LYS A 651 -4.94 22.15 38.38
N ASP A 652 -5.05 21.95 37.08
CA ASP A 652 -5.36 20.67 36.44
C ASP A 652 -4.79 20.70 35.01
N ALA A 653 -4.70 19.54 34.38
CA ALA A 653 -4.31 19.39 32.99
C ALA A 653 -4.95 18.15 32.40
N ALA A 654 -5.18 18.18 31.09
CA ALA A 654 -5.75 17.08 30.33
C ALA A 654 -4.68 16.50 29.40
N TRP A 655 -4.30 15.25 29.60
CA TRP A 655 -3.42 14.51 28.71
C TRP A 655 -4.24 13.62 27.78
N LEU A 656 -4.16 13.90 26.48
CA LEU A 656 -4.77 13.07 25.45
C LEU A 656 -3.68 12.32 24.66
N PHE A 657 -3.87 11.01 24.49
CA PHE A 657 -2.92 10.14 23.80
C PHE A 657 -3.62 9.05 22.97
N GLY A 658 -2.90 8.51 22.00
CA GLY A 658 -3.35 7.35 21.22
C GLY A 658 -4.43 7.63 20.17
N CYS A 659 -4.62 8.88 19.76
CA CYS A 659 -5.49 9.21 18.63
C CYS A 659 -4.88 8.73 17.31
N GLU A 660 -5.65 8.01 16.50
CA GLU A 660 -5.22 7.39 15.23
C GLU A 660 -6.23 7.65 14.11
N THR A 661 -5.85 7.36 12.86
CA THR A 661 -6.79 7.36 11.73
C THR A 661 -7.63 6.09 11.72
N GLU A 662 -8.74 6.09 10.98
CA GLU A 662 -9.57 4.90 10.77
C GLU A 662 -8.81 3.73 10.09
N TYR A 663 -7.72 4.03 9.38
CA TYR A 663 -6.89 3.05 8.68
C TYR A 663 -5.85 2.38 9.58
N ALA A 664 -5.40 3.09 10.63
CA ALA A 664 -4.31 2.67 11.51
C ALA A 664 -3.06 2.15 10.74
N ASP A 665 -2.68 2.85 9.66
CA ASP A 665 -1.58 2.49 8.77
C ASP A 665 -0.34 3.38 8.97
N SER A 666 0.72 3.12 8.19
CA SER A 666 1.99 3.87 8.27
C SER A 666 1.97 5.19 7.50
N TRP A 667 0.87 5.51 6.80
CA TRP A 667 0.77 6.73 6.01
C TRP A 667 0.45 7.93 6.92
N LEU A 668 1.06 9.10 6.67
CA LEU A 668 0.85 10.28 7.53
C LEU A 668 -0.61 10.76 7.56
N ARG A 669 -1.37 10.52 6.47
CA ARG A 669 -2.81 10.81 6.36
C ARG A 669 -3.14 12.21 6.91
N VAL A 670 -2.41 13.23 6.44
CA VAL A 670 -2.35 14.59 7.03
C VAL A 670 -3.74 15.26 7.13
N GLN A 671 -4.63 14.88 6.22
CA GLN A 671 -5.96 15.44 6.04
C GLN A 671 -7.06 14.69 6.81
N SER A 672 -6.77 13.48 7.28
CA SER A 672 -7.76 12.59 7.87
C SER A 672 -8.04 12.93 9.35
N PRO A 673 -9.29 12.82 9.81
CA PRO A 673 -9.62 12.84 11.23
C PRO A 673 -8.83 11.85 12.07
N ARG A 674 -8.70 12.15 13.36
CA ARG A 674 -8.18 11.20 14.36
C ARG A 674 -9.27 10.80 15.36
N LEU A 675 -9.22 9.56 15.84
CA LEU A 675 -10.19 8.94 16.75
C LEU A 675 -9.52 7.94 17.70
N GLY A 676 -10.29 7.32 18.61
CA GLY A 676 -9.80 6.24 19.49
C GLY A 676 -8.87 6.67 20.63
N GLY A 677 -8.71 7.99 20.84
CA GLY A 677 -7.84 8.56 21.86
C GLY A 677 -8.32 8.33 23.28
N HIS A 678 -7.37 8.39 24.21
CA HIS A 678 -7.57 8.22 25.64
C HIS A 678 -7.16 9.51 26.35
N LEU A 679 -7.99 9.95 27.29
CA LEU A 679 -7.81 11.17 28.06
C LEU A 679 -7.63 10.81 29.53
N LEU A 680 -6.63 11.41 30.17
CA LEU A 680 -6.47 11.42 31.63
C LEU A 680 -6.29 12.86 32.12
N THR A 681 -7.09 13.29 33.09
CA THR A 681 -6.88 14.57 33.78
C THR A 681 -5.92 14.40 34.96
N ALA A 682 -5.22 15.47 35.36
CA ALA A 682 -4.39 15.46 36.56
C ALA A 682 -5.23 15.17 37.82
N SER A 683 -6.48 15.63 37.84
CA SER A 683 -7.52 15.31 38.84
C SER A 683 -8.05 13.86 38.81
N GLY A 684 -7.64 13.04 37.83
CA GLY A 684 -7.88 11.60 37.79
C GLY A 684 -9.10 11.15 36.99
N CYS A 685 -9.77 12.02 36.22
CA CYS A 685 -10.82 11.59 35.29
C CYS A 685 -10.21 10.92 34.05
N ALA A 686 -10.62 9.68 33.75
CA ALA A 686 -10.13 8.93 32.61
C ALA A 686 -11.28 8.57 31.65
N ILE A 687 -11.13 8.94 30.38
CA ILE A 687 -12.16 8.81 29.33
C ILE A 687 -11.51 8.24 28.07
N SER A 688 -12.13 7.22 27.48
CA SER A 688 -11.64 6.58 26.25
C SER A 688 -12.47 6.95 25.03
N ASP A 689 -11.97 6.53 23.85
CA ASP A 689 -12.62 6.68 22.55
C ASP A 689 -12.93 8.15 22.22
N LEU A 690 -11.90 8.99 22.28
CA LEU A 690 -12.01 10.42 22.00
C LEU A 690 -11.28 10.79 20.71
N ALA A 691 -11.74 11.88 20.12
CA ALA A 691 -11.04 12.57 19.05
C ALA A 691 -10.29 13.79 19.64
N PRO A 692 -9.29 14.35 18.93
CA PRO A 692 -8.31 15.26 19.54
C PRO A 692 -8.80 16.68 19.83
N SER A 693 -9.98 17.07 19.37
CA SER A 693 -10.49 18.42 19.61
C SER A 693 -11.01 18.53 21.04
N MET A 694 -10.34 19.35 21.87
CA MET A 694 -10.76 19.63 23.25
C MET A 694 -10.47 21.07 23.70
N ILE A 695 -11.29 21.58 24.61
CA ILE A 695 -11.13 22.91 25.21
C ILE A 695 -11.68 22.97 26.64
N TRP A 696 -10.91 23.58 27.54
CA TRP A 696 -11.36 23.90 28.90
C TRP A 696 -12.28 25.11 28.94
N SER A 697 -13.26 25.05 29.82
CA SER A 697 -14.00 26.23 30.30
C SER A 697 -13.09 27.18 31.07
N GLY A 698 -13.42 28.47 31.07
CA GLY A 698 -12.61 29.51 31.71
C GLY A 698 -12.40 29.35 33.22
N ASP A 699 -13.30 28.64 33.93
CA ASP A 699 -13.19 28.33 35.36
C ASP A 699 -12.47 27.00 35.64
N ALA A 700 -12.00 26.30 34.60
CA ALA A 700 -11.36 25.00 34.66
C ALA A 700 -12.23 23.87 35.22
N ARG A 701 -13.56 24.05 35.35
CA ARG A 701 -14.44 23.00 35.88
C ARG A 701 -14.89 22.03 34.79
N TYR A 702 -15.17 22.55 33.61
CA TYR A 702 -15.67 21.76 32.49
C TYR A 702 -14.62 21.62 31.40
N LEU A 703 -14.56 20.43 30.80
CA LEU A 703 -13.77 20.14 29.62
C LEU A 703 -14.72 19.67 28.51
N ALA A 704 -14.77 20.43 27.42
CA ALA A 704 -15.49 20.04 26.22
C ALA A 704 -14.60 19.15 25.36
N LEU A 705 -15.15 18.03 24.91
CA LEU A 705 -14.45 16.97 24.19
C LEU A 705 -15.20 16.62 22.90
N THR A 706 -14.52 15.98 21.96
CA THR A 706 -15.17 15.40 20.78
C THR A 706 -14.95 13.89 20.68
N ARG A 707 -15.90 13.21 20.03
CA ARG A 707 -15.82 11.80 19.62
C ARG A 707 -16.23 11.69 18.16
N LEU A 708 -15.56 10.82 17.41
CA LEU A 708 -15.86 10.53 16.02
C LEU A 708 -16.43 9.12 15.92
N HIS A 709 -17.59 8.97 15.30
CA HIS A 709 -18.23 7.69 15.01
C HIS A 709 -18.07 7.36 13.53
N THR A 710 -17.65 6.14 13.20
CA THR A 710 -17.37 5.68 11.81
C THR A 710 -18.48 4.82 11.19
N ASP A 711 -19.42 4.33 12.01
CA ASP A 711 -20.50 3.43 11.58
C ASP A 711 -21.85 4.13 11.66
N VAL A 712 -22.05 5.18 10.86
CA VAL A 712 -23.29 5.96 10.88
C VAL A 712 -24.03 5.79 9.56
N ASP A 713 -25.10 4.99 9.57
CA ASP A 713 -26.05 4.93 8.45
C ASP A 713 -26.77 6.28 8.33
N GLY A 714 -26.57 6.98 7.22
CA GLY A 714 -27.26 8.22 6.90
C GLY A 714 -27.78 8.25 5.47
N ASP A 715 -28.99 8.74 5.27
CA ASP A 715 -29.71 8.87 3.97
C ASP A 715 -28.99 9.72 2.89
N HIS A 716 -27.80 10.24 3.18
CA HIS A 716 -27.02 11.13 2.30
C HIS A 716 -25.55 10.69 2.12
N GLY A 717 -25.19 9.45 2.46
CA GLY A 717 -23.89 8.86 2.10
C GLY A 717 -22.68 9.31 2.92
N GLY A 718 -22.86 9.80 4.15
CA GLY A 718 -21.76 10.10 5.07
C GLY A 718 -21.53 8.98 6.08
N HIS A 719 -20.29 8.45 6.15
CA HIS A 719 -19.90 7.38 7.09
C HIS A 719 -19.46 7.92 8.46
N LEU A 720 -19.04 9.19 8.55
CA LEU A 720 -18.50 9.79 9.76
C LEU A 720 -19.50 10.72 10.46
N ALA A 721 -19.54 10.70 11.80
CA ALA A 721 -20.28 11.70 12.56
C ALA A 721 -19.58 12.11 13.86
N TRP A 722 -19.47 13.42 14.04
CA TRP A 722 -18.87 14.02 15.24
C TRP A 722 -19.89 14.22 16.36
N GLN A 723 -19.47 14.00 17.60
CA GLN A 723 -20.28 14.20 18.80
C GLN A 723 -19.51 15.07 19.80
N VAL A 724 -20.23 15.98 20.47
CA VAL A 724 -19.69 16.78 21.59
C VAL A 724 -20.00 16.11 22.91
N LEU A 725 -19.01 16.06 23.79
CA LEU A 725 -19.14 15.61 25.16
C LEU A 725 -18.73 16.73 26.12
N LEU A 726 -19.32 16.73 27.32
CA LEU A 726 -18.98 17.65 28.40
C LEU A 726 -18.60 16.85 29.65
N LEU A 727 -17.33 16.96 30.05
CA LEU A 727 -16.83 16.41 31.29
C LEU A 727 -16.87 17.48 32.38
N ASP A 728 -17.57 17.22 33.47
CA ASP A 728 -17.46 18.00 34.72
C ASP A 728 -16.45 17.30 35.62
N VAL A 729 -15.23 17.84 35.71
CA VAL A 729 -14.13 17.20 36.44
C VAL A 729 -14.33 17.25 37.96
N GLN A 730 -15.09 18.22 38.46
CA GLN A 730 -15.39 18.36 39.89
C GLN A 730 -16.52 17.42 40.32
N ALA A 731 -17.61 17.39 39.54
CA ALA A 731 -18.72 16.48 39.81
C ALA A 731 -18.45 15.04 39.35
N ARG A 732 -17.37 14.81 38.59
CA ARG A 732 -17.00 13.51 38.00
C ARG A 732 -18.15 12.92 37.19
N THR A 733 -18.69 13.71 36.28
CA THR A 733 -19.78 13.30 35.39
C THR A 733 -19.47 13.60 33.94
N LEU A 734 -19.89 12.70 33.05
CA LEU A 734 -19.79 12.87 31.61
C LEU A 734 -21.19 13.04 31.02
N ARG A 735 -21.35 14.02 30.13
CA ARG A 735 -22.59 14.23 29.36
C ARG A 735 -22.29 14.12 27.88
N GLN A 736 -23.19 13.49 27.15
CA GLN A 736 -23.04 13.25 25.71
C GLN A 736 -24.17 13.95 24.95
N SER A 737 -23.82 14.83 24.00
CA SER A 737 -24.83 15.49 23.16
C SER A 737 -25.53 14.45 22.27
N PRO A 738 -26.88 14.38 22.27
CA PRO A 738 -27.60 13.52 21.34
C PRO A 738 -27.53 14.06 19.90
N GLN A 739 -27.32 15.37 19.74
CA GLN A 739 -27.14 15.99 18.44
C GLN A 739 -25.68 15.81 17.98
N ARG A 740 -25.50 15.09 16.87
CA ARG A 740 -24.21 14.91 16.20
C ARG A 740 -23.94 16.10 15.28
N LEU A 741 -22.73 16.64 15.32
CA LEU A 741 -22.29 17.76 14.48
C LEU A 741 -22.08 17.37 13.01
N ARG A 742 -22.17 16.08 12.65
CA ARG A 742 -21.94 15.44 11.34
C ARG A 742 -20.56 15.73 10.75
N ASN A 743 -20.22 16.98 10.52
CA ASN A 743 -18.96 17.41 9.91
C ASN A 743 -17.90 17.79 10.94
N ARG A 744 -16.69 18.07 10.47
CA ARG A 744 -15.49 18.34 11.26
C ARG A 744 -15.68 19.55 12.20
N PRO A 745 -15.49 19.40 13.53
CA PRO A 745 -15.57 20.49 14.49
C PRO A 745 -14.20 21.06 14.86
N GLN A 746 -14.17 22.36 15.16
CA GLN A 746 -13.04 23.05 15.77
C GLN A 746 -13.54 23.92 16.92
N PHE A 747 -13.05 23.67 18.13
CA PHE A 747 -13.37 24.53 19.27
C PHE A 747 -12.63 25.86 19.18
N GLU A 748 -13.36 26.98 19.32
CA GLU A 748 -12.78 28.33 19.26
C GLU A 748 -12.67 28.96 20.65
N SER A 749 -13.69 28.80 21.49
CA SER A 749 -13.69 29.34 22.84
C SER A 749 -14.72 28.65 23.73
N PHE A 750 -14.45 28.61 25.03
CA PHE A 750 -15.39 28.16 26.04
C PHE A 750 -15.40 29.18 27.19
N LYS A 751 -16.24 30.19 27.06
CA LYS A 751 -16.28 31.36 27.96
C LYS A 751 -17.63 31.41 28.67
N HIS A 752 -17.60 31.69 29.96
CA HIS A 752 -18.78 31.86 30.82
C HIS A 752 -19.75 30.67 30.70
N ASP A 753 -20.83 30.83 29.94
CA ASP A 753 -21.96 29.92 29.79
C ASP A 753 -22.13 29.40 28.35
N ALA A 754 -21.12 29.55 27.48
CA ALA A 754 -21.22 29.14 26.08
C ALA A 754 -19.93 28.52 25.52
N LEU A 755 -20.11 27.44 24.76
CA LEU A 755 -19.10 26.77 23.96
C LEU A 755 -19.27 27.18 22.49
N THR A 756 -18.25 27.78 21.89
CA THR A 756 -18.23 28.18 20.49
C THR A 756 -17.49 27.13 19.66
N VAL A 757 -18.19 26.56 18.67
CA VAL A 757 -17.69 25.51 17.79
C VAL A 757 -17.80 25.97 16.35
N ARG A 758 -16.69 25.96 15.60
CA ARG A 758 -16.70 26.09 14.15
C ARG A 758 -16.90 24.71 13.54
N VAL A 759 -17.87 24.58 12.62
CA VAL A 759 -18.20 23.35 11.92
C VAL A 759 -17.99 23.56 10.42
N PHE A 760 -17.15 22.73 9.82
CA PHE A 760 -16.82 22.79 8.40
C PHE A 760 -17.82 22.01 7.55
N GLN A 761 -17.77 22.15 6.23
CA GLN A 761 -18.62 21.42 5.29
C GLN A 761 -18.20 19.97 5.12
N ARG A 762 -16.91 19.67 5.28
CA ARG A 762 -16.34 18.32 5.18
C ARG A 762 -15.99 17.77 6.55
N ASP A 763 -15.94 16.45 6.65
CA ASP A 763 -15.48 15.69 7.79
C ASP A 763 -13.95 15.52 7.82
N TRP A 764 -13.26 15.72 6.69
CA TRP A 764 -11.79 15.78 6.54
C TRP A 764 -11.29 17.18 6.13
N GLU A 765 -9.98 17.42 6.22
CA GLU A 765 -9.37 18.71 5.86
C GLU A 765 -8.79 18.71 4.43
N ALA A 766 -9.33 19.50 3.52
CA ALA A 766 -8.79 19.59 2.17
C ALA A 766 -7.48 20.39 2.09
N GLU A 767 -6.61 20.02 1.15
CA GLU A 767 -5.35 20.74 0.89
C GLU A 767 -5.58 22.18 0.44
N ASP A 768 -6.62 22.40 -0.36
CA ASP A 768 -7.07 23.67 -0.92
C ASP A 768 -8.30 24.23 -0.19
N GLU A 769 -8.47 23.91 1.09
CA GLU A 769 -9.67 24.28 1.84
C GLU A 769 -9.91 25.80 1.86
N THR A 770 -10.97 26.23 1.17
CA THR A 770 -11.47 27.62 1.15
C THR A 770 -12.65 27.83 2.10
N ASP A 771 -13.18 26.74 2.67
CA ASP A 771 -14.29 26.79 3.60
C ASP A 771 -13.86 27.47 4.90
N ARG A 772 -14.53 28.57 5.22
CA ARG A 772 -14.31 29.29 6.49
C ARG A 772 -15.03 28.63 7.66
N GLY A 773 -15.89 27.64 7.41
CA GLY A 773 -16.74 27.00 8.39
C GLY A 773 -17.85 27.91 8.92
N SER A 774 -18.87 27.29 9.50
CA SER A 774 -19.98 27.95 10.18
C SER A 774 -19.78 27.91 11.69
N THR A 775 -19.99 29.04 12.37
CA THR A 775 -19.86 29.08 13.84
C THR A 775 -21.20 28.77 14.49
N THR A 776 -21.21 27.75 15.35
CA THR A 776 -22.35 27.34 16.19
C THR A 776 -22.02 27.60 17.66
N VAL A 777 -23.00 28.07 18.42
CA VAL A 777 -22.87 28.33 19.86
C VAL A 777 -23.76 27.36 20.63
N LEU A 778 -23.15 26.56 21.50
CA LEU A 778 -23.83 25.64 22.40
C LEU A 778 -23.84 26.25 23.80
N LYS A 779 -25.03 26.43 24.39
CA LYS A 779 -25.14 26.94 25.76
C LYS A 779 -24.75 25.86 26.75
N LEU A 780 -23.98 26.24 27.76
CA LEU A 780 -23.59 25.38 28.86
C LEU A 780 -24.82 24.87 29.62
N SER A 781 -25.85 25.70 29.80
CA SER A 781 -27.12 25.28 30.42
C SER A 781 -27.74 24.07 29.72
N ASP A 782 -27.71 24.08 28.38
CA ASP A 782 -28.33 23.06 27.55
C ASP A 782 -27.51 21.78 27.61
N LEU A 783 -26.18 21.90 27.59
CA LEU A 783 -25.26 20.78 27.79
C LEU A 783 -25.38 20.17 29.20
N LEU A 784 -25.59 20.99 30.24
CA LEU A 784 -25.74 20.52 31.62
C LEU A 784 -27.09 19.85 31.88
N ALA A 785 -28.13 20.21 31.11
CA ALA A 785 -29.45 19.58 31.15
C ALA A 785 -29.48 18.17 30.53
N LEU A 786 -28.43 17.78 29.79
CA LEU A 786 -28.29 16.44 29.25
C LEU A 786 -28.11 15.39 30.36
N PRO A 787 -28.51 14.13 30.12
CA PRO A 787 -28.28 13.04 31.05
C PRO A 787 -26.80 12.93 31.43
N ALA A 788 -26.54 12.92 32.74
CA ALA A 788 -25.19 12.82 33.29
C ALA A 788 -24.88 11.36 33.67
N GLU A 789 -23.82 10.80 33.08
CA GLU A 789 -23.22 9.55 33.51
C GLU A 789 -22.23 9.86 34.64
N ALA A 790 -22.41 9.24 35.82
CA ALA A 790 -21.45 9.35 36.91
C ALA A 790 -20.24 8.45 36.65
N LEU A 791 -19.03 9.02 36.78
CA LEU A 791 -17.80 8.25 36.73
C LEU A 791 -17.64 7.45 38.02
N CYS A 792 -17.22 6.22 37.88
CA CYS A 792 -17.04 5.28 38.97
C CYS A 792 -15.59 5.35 39.51
N PRO A 793 -15.40 5.49 40.83
CA PRO A 793 -14.07 5.54 41.42
C PRO A 793 -13.36 4.19 41.30
N SER A 794 -12.07 4.20 40.93
CA SER A 794 -11.21 3.02 40.91
C SER A 794 -9.76 3.42 41.20
N ALA A 795 -9.24 3.02 42.36
CA ALA A 795 -7.86 3.28 42.82
C ALA A 795 -7.33 4.72 42.58
N GLY A 796 -8.14 5.73 42.88
CA GLY A 796 -7.76 7.14 42.70
C GLY A 796 -8.10 7.73 41.33
N LEU A 797 -8.60 6.92 40.40
CA LEU A 797 -9.13 7.34 39.10
C LEU A 797 -10.66 7.37 39.10
N TRP A 798 -11.23 8.07 38.12
CA TRP A 798 -12.66 8.16 37.84
C TRP A 798 -12.92 7.72 36.41
N LEU A 799 -13.51 6.53 36.25
CA LEU A 799 -13.69 5.87 34.96
C LEU A 799 -15.17 5.81 34.58
N THR A 800 -15.48 5.86 33.29
CA THR A 800 -16.82 5.51 32.79
C THR A 800 -17.13 4.04 33.04
N LYS A 801 -18.42 3.67 33.02
CA LYS A 801 -18.83 2.31 33.37
C LYS A 801 -18.24 1.25 32.44
N ASP A 802 -18.15 1.55 31.15
CA ASP A 802 -17.54 0.70 30.12
C ASP A 802 -16.03 0.52 30.29
N GLN A 803 -15.35 1.46 30.95
CA GLN A 803 -13.90 1.42 31.17
C GLN A 803 -13.48 0.73 32.47
N GLN A 804 -14.42 0.28 33.30
CA GLN A 804 -14.10 -0.47 34.53
C GLN A 804 -13.33 -1.76 34.25
N GLY A 805 -13.59 -2.43 33.12
CA GLY A 805 -12.83 -3.61 32.69
C GLY A 805 -11.36 -3.33 32.36
N ASN A 806 -10.99 -2.07 32.10
CA ASN A 806 -9.64 -1.62 31.78
C ASN A 806 -8.96 -0.90 32.95
N ALA A 807 -9.51 -0.98 34.16
CA ALA A 807 -9.01 -0.22 35.31
C ALA A 807 -7.54 -0.50 35.63
N GLU A 808 -7.10 -1.75 35.52
CA GLU A 808 -5.69 -2.13 35.75
C GLU A 808 -4.75 -1.48 34.72
N ALA A 809 -5.15 -1.43 33.45
CA ALA A 809 -4.36 -0.78 32.39
C ALA A 809 -4.25 0.73 32.61
N TRP A 810 -5.32 1.38 33.04
CA TRP A 810 -5.31 2.80 33.42
C TRP A 810 -4.39 3.09 34.62
N GLN A 811 -4.34 2.19 35.59
CA GLN A 811 -3.49 2.32 36.77
C GLN A 811 -2.00 2.08 36.45
N ALA A 812 -1.71 1.22 35.48
CA ALA A 812 -0.35 0.91 35.04
C ALA A 812 0.28 2.00 34.15
N LEU A 813 -0.51 2.97 33.68
CA LEU A 813 -0.05 4.03 32.79
C LEU A 813 1.03 4.90 33.46
N ASP A 814 2.14 5.19 32.75
CA ASP A 814 3.07 6.24 33.20
C ASP A 814 2.38 7.61 33.09
N THR A 815 2.29 8.29 34.22
CA THR A 815 1.58 9.56 34.36
C THR A 815 2.53 10.74 34.57
N SER A 816 3.81 10.55 34.26
CA SER A 816 4.84 11.58 34.28
C SER A 816 4.43 12.85 33.51
N ALA A 817 3.67 12.70 32.42
CA ALA A 817 3.09 13.79 31.62
C ALA A 817 2.22 14.78 32.43
N LEU A 818 1.63 14.34 33.55
CA LEU A 818 0.74 15.13 34.40
C LEU A 818 1.38 15.53 35.74
N SER A 819 2.61 15.10 36.01
CA SER A 819 3.27 15.26 37.32
C SER A 819 3.33 16.70 37.83
N HIS A 820 3.43 17.69 36.94
CA HIS A 820 3.47 19.11 37.32
C HIS A 820 2.14 19.64 37.90
N TRP A 821 1.01 19.05 37.54
CA TRP A 821 -0.34 19.52 37.91
C TRP A 821 -1.04 18.64 38.95
N ARG A 822 -0.33 17.67 39.53
CA ARG A 822 -0.86 16.71 40.51
C ARG A 822 -0.56 17.08 41.96
#